data_AF-A0A812KIV9-F1
#
_entry.id   AF-A0A812KIV9-F1
#
_cell.length_a   1.000
_cell.length_b   1.000
_cell.length_c   1.000
_cell.angle_alpha   90.00
_cell.angle_beta   90.00
_cell.angle_gamma   90.00
#
_symmetry.space_group_name_H-M   'P 1'
#
loop_
_entity.id
_entity.type
_entity.pdbx_description
1 polymer ?
#
loop_
_entity_poly.entity_id
_entity_poly.type
_entity_poly.pdbx_seq_one_letter_code
_entity_poly.pdbx_strand_id
1 'polypeptide(L)'
;KKGKKQDAKSAGYPDSPDMDEEDQLLDAAVAEVATSSAPGEQDLCGSCVFSMSKAFFSADREQKSLFGKMKMPKGKAQKAEIRKSAVKHRGVHEGHFAHYRRLFLVEPASEENWGRPEGCAEMVPEAGEVLFAVRDTREYEMARAEFAGAAMLHDPNEVNAFLMDHPFCVEALFVLSDICRQSGQHQDAFQLLRRAAYAMECSFHGSFSPFQETRLDFQRGDAATSLHWPRVRLRLKEEESWPGWPWLAVLWAYMLGLATQGLPRTALEVCKLVLAMTLPRDPLHALVHLDFFCLRAQEYSLLVNIAEGFDLPCSLPDKTILRLDCAMPNFAYSTALALHFLKSGGRQATKNTDEGSAISTVSVEDLTQSCWVRQQFQEDGPSRSHVALMRAMLLFPRTLRPILQELSISLVTAPAGSPYSTPWQQLLEKSPFAPHTHKVHQQHSRIQSLVSEAFVHRCAALFRGEGTLRWLHACAGRLTQMCESSLFDQELMQARKSWSEAELGIGEAFSKDYQEFNTLEVEGERKPPAPLERAFNSWVGGSQAPSPGPGPAVPDSEEAQLQRALRLSEALAEASERRRLVEEQDAEFQASLAADRAREAEGEPEAQDVSAGAVAQLEAMGFPKDAAQQALQNAGGDVAEAVSLLTG
;
A
#
# COMPACT_ATOMS: atom_id res chain seq x y z
N LYS A 1 54.04 -11.54 47.42
CA LYS A 1 53.05 -12.57 47.85
C LYS A 1 51.73 -11.82 48.12
N LYS A 2 50.86 -11.62 47.12
CA LYS A 2 49.75 -12.49 46.63
C LYS A 2 48.73 -12.89 47.70
N GLY A 3 47.47 -12.52 47.46
CA GLY A 3 46.24 -13.03 48.11
C GLY A 3 45.04 -12.15 47.73
N LYS A 4 44.55 -12.19 46.48
CA LYS A 4 43.39 -12.97 45.99
C LYS A 4 42.13 -12.87 46.88
N LYS A 5 41.10 -12.18 46.39
CA LYS A 5 39.69 -12.50 46.64
C LYS A 5 38.94 -12.40 45.30
N GLN A 6 38.13 -13.41 45.04
CA GLN A 6 37.54 -13.78 43.74
C GLN A 6 36.27 -12.99 43.42
N ASP A 7 36.14 -12.58 42.16
CA ASP A 7 34.88 -12.15 41.54
C ASP A 7 34.01 -13.38 41.20
N ALA A 8 32.73 -13.32 41.56
CA ALA A 8 31.70 -14.23 41.07
C ALA A 8 30.92 -13.51 39.95
N LYS A 9 31.10 -13.98 38.71
CA LYS A 9 30.26 -13.63 37.56
C LYS A 9 28.94 -14.38 37.65
N SER A 10 27.82 -13.68 37.77
CA SER A 10 26.52 -14.16 37.30
C SER A 10 26.29 -13.64 35.88
N ALA A 11 26.14 -14.56 34.93
CA ALA A 11 25.81 -14.26 33.54
C ALA A 11 24.35 -13.81 33.44
N GLY A 12 24.12 -12.53 33.12
CA GLY A 12 22.84 -12.02 32.63
C GLY A 12 22.82 -12.12 31.10
N TYR A 13 21.69 -12.56 30.56
CA TYR A 13 21.38 -12.55 29.13
C TYR A 13 21.52 -11.12 28.55
N PRO A 14 21.93 -10.94 27.29
CA PRO A 14 21.90 -9.63 26.66
C PRO A 14 20.45 -9.21 26.43
N ASP A 15 20.09 -8.04 26.96
CA ASP A 15 18.86 -7.32 26.62
C ASP A 15 18.76 -7.15 25.10
N SER A 16 17.54 -7.32 24.59
CA SER A 16 17.15 -6.89 23.25
C SER A 16 17.45 -5.40 23.07
N PRO A 17 17.93 -4.94 21.89
CA PRO A 17 18.07 -3.52 21.63
C PRO A 17 16.69 -2.85 21.69
N ASP A 18 16.55 -1.81 22.51
CA ASP A 18 15.35 -0.98 22.62
C ASP A 18 15.02 -0.35 21.26
N MET A 19 13.95 -0.82 20.62
CA MET A 19 13.38 -0.26 19.38
C MET A 19 13.07 1.24 19.49
N ASP A 20 12.86 1.74 20.71
CA ASP A 20 12.49 3.13 20.99
C ASP A 20 13.60 4.16 20.78
N GLU A 21 14.88 3.77 20.89
CA GLU A 21 16.00 4.70 20.66
C GLU A 21 16.32 4.85 19.16
N GLU A 22 16.21 3.77 18.39
CA GLU A 22 16.41 3.81 16.94
C GLU A 22 15.31 4.60 16.23
N ASP A 23 14.04 4.45 16.64
CA ASP A 23 12.90 5.21 16.10
C ASP A 23 12.99 6.70 16.44
N GLN A 24 13.49 7.07 17.63
CA GLN A 24 13.70 8.47 18.01
C GLN A 24 14.85 9.13 17.23
N LEU A 25 15.91 8.37 16.94
CA LEU A 25 17.05 8.85 16.14
C LEU A 25 16.67 8.97 14.65
N LEU A 26 15.84 8.05 14.14
CA LEU A 26 15.26 8.12 12.80
C LEU A 26 14.32 9.34 12.65
N ASP A 27 13.45 9.57 13.63
CA ASP A 27 12.55 10.73 13.63
C ASP A 27 13.30 12.07 13.68
N ALA A 28 14.40 12.15 14.44
CA ALA A 28 15.26 13.32 14.50
C ALA A 28 16.04 13.53 13.17
N ALA A 29 16.51 12.45 12.54
CA ALA A 29 17.20 12.51 11.25
C ALA A 29 16.25 12.93 10.11
N VAL A 30 15.00 12.44 10.10
CA VAL A 30 13.96 12.86 9.16
C VAL A 30 13.62 14.35 9.34
N ALA A 31 13.62 14.85 10.58
CA ALA A 31 13.40 16.27 10.88
C ALA A 31 14.54 17.19 10.40
N GLU A 32 15.81 16.77 10.48
CA GLU A 32 16.94 17.56 9.97
C GLU A 32 17.00 17.58 8.43
N VAL A 33 16.68 16.47 7.76
CA VAL A 33 16.76 16.33 6.30
C VAL A 33 15.76 17.25 5.57
N ALA A 34 14.61 17.57 6.18
CA ALA A 34 13.58 18.45 5.62
C ALA A 34 14.02 19.93 5.47
N THR A 35 15.05 20.37 6.19
CA THR A 35 15.54 21.76 6.15
C THR A 35 16.12 22.18 4.80
N SER A 36 16.37 21.25 3.87
CA SER A 36 16.96 21.56 2.56
C SER A 36 16.02 21.28 1.37
N SER A 37 14.76 20.94 1.60
CA SER A 37 13.80 20.62 0.54
C SER A 37 12.39 21.07 0.90
N ALA A 38 12.22 22.34 1.28
CA ALA A 38 10.90 22.96 1.21
C ALA A 38 10.56 23.18 -0.28
N PRO A 39 9.58 22.48 -0.87
CA PRO A 39 9.01 22.94 -2.12
C PRO A 39 8.20 24.20 -1.80
N GLY A 40 8.35 25.25 -2.62
CA GLY A 40 7.50 26.43 -2.50
C GLY A 40 6.03 26.03 -2.60
N GLU A 41 5.19 26.69 -1.80
CA GLU A 41 3.73 26.62 -1.87
C GLU A 41 3.30 26.74 -3.35
N GLN A 42 2.90 25.62 -3.94
CA GLN A 42 2.18 25.63 -5.19
C GLN A 42 0.70 25.74 -4.84
N ASP A 43 0.05 26.81 -5.31
CA ASP A 43 -1.39 27.00 -5.21
C ASP A 43 -2.11 25.76 -5.79
N LEU A 44 -2.69 24.95 -4.91
CA LEU A 44 -3.49 23.76 -5.26
C LEU A 44 -4.90 24.11 -5.80
N CYS A 45 -5.12 25.37 -6.17
CA CYS A 45 -6.40 25.85 -6.69
C CYS A 45 -6.59 25.38 -8.14
N GLY A 46 -6.92 24.09 -8.31
CA GLY A 46 -7.29 23.51 -9.61
C GLY A 46 -6.93 22.03 -9.81
N SER A 47 -6.08 21.43 -8.97
CA SER A 47 -5.65 20.02 -9.10
C SER A 47 -6.43 19.09 -8.17
N CYS A 48 -6.59 17.82 -8.56
CA CYS A 48 -7.17 16.80 -7.69
C CYS A 48 -6.39 16.67 -6.38
N VAL A 49 -7.07 16.51 -5.24
CA VAL A 49 -6.41 16.31 -3.94
C VAL A 49 -5.62 14.98 -3.90
N PHE A 50 -5.99 14.02 -4.75
CA PHE A 50 -5.26 12.77 -4.96
C PHE A 50 -4.28 12.83 -6.14
N SER A 51 -3.87 14.02 -6.60
CA SER A 51 -2.84 14.14 -7.62
C SER A 51 -1.53 13.52 -7.11
N MET A 52 -0.91 12.66 -7.91
CA MET A 52 0.24 11.83 -7.54
C MET A 52 1.45 12.12 -8.44
N SER A 53 2.65 11.92 -7.91
CA SER A 53 3.89 12.10 -8.67
C SER A 53 4.74 10.84 -8.68
N LYS A 54 5.18 10.43 -9.88
CA LYS A 54 6.01 9.23 -10.07
C LYS A 54 7.28 9.25 -9.22
N ALA A 55 7.83 10.44 -8.97
CA ALA A 55 9.03 10.63 -8.17
C ALA A 55 8.89 10.12 -6.72
N PHE A 56 7.69 10.19 -6.16
CA PHE A 56 7.44 9.86 -4.76
C PHE A 56 7.02 8.40 -4.56
N PHE A 57 6.89 7.61 -5.62
CA PHE A 57 6.71 6.15 -5.53
C PHE A 57 8.04 5.37 -5.45
N SER A 58 9.17 6.02 -5.72
CA SER A 58 10.48 5.36 -5.66
C SER A 58 10.99 5.30 -4.21
N ALA A 59 10.83 4.13 -3.59
CA ALA A 59 11.36 3.82 -2.25
C ALA A 59 12.86 4.12 -2.16
N ASP A 60 13.61 3.73 -3.19
CA ASP A 60 15.04 3.99 -3.36
C ASP A 60 15.39 5.48 -3.27
N ARG A 61 14.57 6.34 -3.90
CA ARG A 61 14.80 7.78 -3.91
C ARG A 61 14.52 8.40 -2.55
N GLU A 62 13.48 7.94 -1.86
CA GLU A 62 13.19 8.38 -0.48
C GLU A 62 14.31 7.94 0.47
N GLN A 63 14.73 6.67 0.42
CA GLN A 63 15.88 6.18 1.20
C GLN A 63 17.14 7.00 0.94
N LYS A 64 17.47 7.28 -0.33
CA LYS A 64 18.63 8.13 -0.68
C LYS A 64 18.47 9.56 -0.19
N SER A 65 17.25 10.09 -0.14
CA SER A 65 16.98 11.43 0.39
C SER A 65 17.19 11.49 1.91
N LEU A 66 16.71 10.47 2.64
CA LEU A 66 16.80 10.36 4.09
C LEU A 66 18.25 10.05 4.55
N PHE A 67 18.90 9.05 3.96
CA PHE A 67 20.21 8.56 4.41
C PHE A 67 21.40 9.15 3.63
N GLY A 68 21.20 9.66 2.41
CA GLY A 68 22.28 10.18 1.57
C GLY A 68 22.91 11.49 2.04
N LYS A 69 22.36 12.14 3.07
CA LYS A 69 22.95 13.34 3.72
C LYS A 69 23.91 12.99 4.86
N MET A 70 24.01 11.72 5.28
CA MET A 70 25.04 11.27 6.20
C MET A 70 26.40 11.36 5.50
N LYS A 71 27.25 12.30 5.96
CA LYS A 71 28.58 12.56 5.37
C LYS A 71 29.44 11.30 5.41
N MET A 72 29.49 10.55 4.32
CA MET A 72 30.55 9.58 4.09
C MET A 72 31.90 10.32 4.15
N PRO A 73 32.93 9.77 4.84
CA PRO A 73 34.25 10.37 4.85
C PRO A 73 34.73 10.53 3.41
N LYS A 74 35.23 11.72 3.06
CA LYS A 74 35.63 12.10 1.70
C LYS A 74 36.80 11.24 1.19
N GLY A 75 36.49 10.03 0.72
CA GLY A 75 37.31 9.29 -0.23
C GLY A 75 37.08 9.87 -1.62
N LYS A 76 38.16 10.30 -2.28
CA LYS A 76 38.10 10.85 -3.65
C LYS A 76 37.73 9.75 -4.65
N ALA A 77 36.44 9.46 -4.81
CA ALA A 77 35.94 8.68 -5.95
C ALA A 77 35.50 9.64 -7.08
N GLN A 78 36.01 9.40 -8.29
CA GLN A 78 35.93 10.31 -9.44
C GLN A 78 34.50 10.41 -9.99
N LYS A 79 33.88 11.60 -9.90
CA LYS A 79 32.61 11.95 -10.56
C LYS A 79 32.60 11.71 -12.09
N ALA A 80 33.75 11.49 -12.71
CA ALA A 80 33.89 11.26 -14.14
C ALA A 80 33.65 9.81 -14.58
N GLU A 81 33.82 8.82 -13.69
CA GLU A 81 33.61 7.40 -14.02
C GLU A 81 32.12 7.03 -14.02
N ILE A 82 31.33 7.58 -13.09
CA ILE A 82 29.88 7.34 -12.98
C ILE A 82 29.14 7.84 -14.24
N ARG A 83 29.59 8.95 -14.85
CA ARG A 83 29.00 9.45 -16.10
C ARG A 83 29.40 8.64 -17.33
N LYS A 84 30.51 7.91 -17.31
CA LYS A 84 30.94 7.05 -18.43
C LYS A 84 30.32 5.65 -18.37
N SER A 85 30.05 5.11 -17.17
CA SER A 85 29.30 3.85 -17.02
C SER A 85 27.81 4.01 -17.36
N ALA A 86 27.19 5.15 -17.00
CA ALA A 86 25.80 5.45 -17.34
C ALA A 86 25.54 5.63 -18.84
N VAL A 87 26.56 6.01 -19.63
CA VAL A 87 26.44 6.19 -21.09
C VAL A 87 26.73 4.89 -21.85
N LYS A 88 27.59 3.99 -21.33
CA LYS A 88 27.90 2.71 -21.97
C LYS A 88 26.83 1.62 -21.79
N HIS A 89 26.00 1.68 -20.75
CA HIS A 89 24.89 0.73 -20.57
C HIS A 89 23.64 1.04 -21.41
N ARG A 90 23.60 2.17 -22.11
CA ARG A 90 22.40 2.63 -22.81
C ARG A 90 22.14 1.95 -24.16
N GLY A 91 23.09 1.16 -24.68
CA GLY A 91 23.03 0.63 -26.05
C GLY A 91 22.93 -0.90 -26.23
N VAL A 92 22.89 -1.69 -25.15
CA VAL A 92 22.93 -3.18 -25.24
C VAL A 92 21.71 -3.86 -24.59
N HIS A 93 20.81 -3.10 -23.94
CA HIS A 93 19.60 -3.62 -23.29
C HIS A 93 18.31 -2.97 -23.83
N GLU A 94 18.33 -2.36 -25.01
CA GLU A 94 17.13 -1.68 -25.55
C GLU A 94 16.01 -2.62 -26.01
N GLY A 95 16.26 -3.93 -26.08
CA GLY A 95 15.26 -4.92 -26.53
C GLY A 95 14.52 -5.69 -25.43
N HIS A 96 15.03 -5.79 -24.19
CA HIS A 96 14.63 -6.94 -23.38
C HIS A 96 13.33 -6.81 -22.59
N PHE A 97 12.88 -5.63 -22.12
CA PHE A 97 11.64 -5.58 -21.33
C PHE A 97 10.90 -4.23 -21.43
N ALA A 98 10.14 -4.04 -22.52
CA ALA A 98 9.32 -2.84 -22.71
C ALA A 98 8.32 -2.58 -21.56
N HIS A 99 7.94 -3.62 -20.81
CA HIS A 99 7.00 -3.54 -19.70
C HIS A 99 7.57 -2.78 -18.49
N TYR A 100 8.88 -2.84 -18.21
CA TYR A 100 9.49 -2.09 -17.10
C TYR A 100 9.31 -0.57 -17.22
N ARG A 101 9.15 -0.04 -18.44
CA ARG A 101 8.96 1.40 -18.66
C ARG A 101 7.65 1.93 -18.06
N ARG A 102 6.66 1.05 -17.85
CA ARG A 102 5.35 1.39 -17.30
C ARG A 102 5.29 1.32 -15.78
N LEU A 103 6.28 0.69 -15.14
CA LEU A 103 6.31 0.55 -13.69
C LEU A 103 6.52 1.89 -12.98
N PHE A 104 5.91 1.98 -11.81
CA PHE A 104 5.95 3.08 -10.88
C PHE A 104 5.81 2.61 -9.42
N LEU A 105 5.08 1.53 -9.10
CA LEU A 105 4.99 1.02 -7.72
C LEU A 105 6.27 0.31 -7.28
N VAL A 106 6.84 -0.47 -8.19
CA VAL A 106 8.03 -1.27 -7.93
C VAL A 106 9.08 -1.01 -9.00
N GLU A 107 10.29 -0.67 -8.55
CA GLU A 107 11.47 -0.57 -9.40
C GLU A 107 12.36 -1.80 -9.14
N PRO A 108 12.39 -2.80 -10.05
CA PRO A 108 13.28 -3.94 -9.90
C PRO A 108 14.75 -3.51 -9.80
N ALA A 109 15.51 -4.16 -8.93
CA ALA A 109 16.94 -3.88 -8.80
C ALA A 109 17.68 -4.32 -10.07
N SER A 110 18.88 -3.78 -10.31
CA SER A 110 19.69 -4.16 -11.48
C SER A 110 20.10 -5.64 -11.52
N GLU A 111 20.03 -6.33 -10.38
CA GLU A 111 20.34 -7.75 -10.23
C GLU A 111 19.11 -8.65 -10.43
N GLU A 112 17.91 -8.07 -10.44
CA GLU A 112 16.65 -8.80 -10.54
C GLU A 112 16.14 -8.82 -11.98
N ASN A 113 16.24 -9.98 -12.59
CA ASN A 113 15.74 -10.22 -13.95
C ASN A 113 14.32 -10.80 -13.92
N TRP A 114 13.37 -10.07 -13.34
CA TRP A 114 11.98 -10.53 -13.28
C TRP A 114 11.34 -10.52 -14.67
N GLY A 115 10.97 -11.68 -15.20
CA GLY A 115 10.21 -11.77 -16.46
C GLY A 115 8.86 -11.04 -16.39
N ARG A 116 8.21 -10.88 -17.53
CA ARG A 116 6.81 -10.40 -17.53
C ARG A 116 5.94 -11.49 -16.90
N PRO A 117 5.14 -11.18 -15.86
CA PRO A 117 4.18 -12.11 -15.29
C PRO A 117 3.19 -12.60 -16.36
N GLU A 118 2.95 -13.90 -16.39
CA GLU A 118 1.90 -14.56 -17.17
C GLU A 118 0.94 -15.26 -16.22
N GLY A 119 -0.31 -15.46 -16.64
CA GLY A 119 -1.31 -16.17 -15.82
C GLY A 119 -1.81 -15.42 -14.58
N CYS A 120 -1.68 -14.10 -14.53
CA CYS A 120 -2.30 -13.27 -13.49
C CYS A 120 -3.73 -12.84 -13.90
N ALA A 121 -4.53 -12.38 -12.94
CA ALA A 121 -5.75 -11.63 -13.23
C ALA A 121 -5.45 -10.42 -14.13
N GLU A 122 -6.44 -9.98 -14.91
CA GLU A 122 -6.32 -8.86 -15.83
C GLU A 122 -7.19 -7.67 -15.43
N MET A 123 -6.66 -6.46 -15.65
CA MET A 123 -7.43 -5.23 -15.53
C MET A 123 -8.06 -4.86 -16.88
N VAL A 124 -9.37 -4.72 -16.91
CA VAL A 124 -10.13 -4.35 -18.11
C VAL A 124 -10.92 -3.06 -17.92
N PRO A 125 -11.05 -2.21 -18.95
CA PRO A 125 -11.93 -1.03 -18.90
C PRO A 125 -13.41 -1.43 -19.07
N GLU A 126 -14.32 -0.91 -18.24
CA GLU A 126 -15.75 -1.27 -18.31
C GLU A 126 -16.65 -0.26 -19.04
N ALA A 127 -16.50 1.06 -18.83
CA ALA A 127 -17.27 2.09 -19.52
C ALA A 127 -16.72 3.50 -19.25
N GLY A 128 -16.45 4.28 -20.30
CA GLY A 128 -15.90 5.64 -20.18
C GLY A 128 -14.46 5.67 -19.63
N GLU A 129 -13.71 6.74 -19.89
CA GLU A 129 -12.23 6.79 -19.91
C GLU A 129 -11.47 6.52 -18.58
N VAL A 130 -12.11 6.02 -17.50
CA VAL A 130 -11.51 6.04 -16.14
C VAL A 130 -11.93 4.91 -15.18
N LEU A 131 -12.85 4.00 -15.52
CA LEU A 131 -13.30 2.90 -14.63
C LEU A 131 -12.77 1.54 -15.09
N PHE A 132 -12.09 0.85 -14.18
CA PHE A 132 -11.48 -0.46 -14.41
C PHE A 132 -12.12 -1.55 -13.57
N ALA A 133 -12.20 -2.75 -14.11
CA ALA A 133 -12.57 -3.96 -13.39
C ALA A 133 -11.41 -4.96 -13.42
N VAL A 134 -11.31 -5.77 -12.37
CA VAL A 134 -10.39 -6.91 -12.32
C VAL A 134 -11.16 -8.16 -12.71
N ARG A 135 -10.62 -8.93 -13.66
CA ARG A 135 -11.20 -10.18 -14.16
C ARG A 135 -10.19 -11.32 -14.09
N ASP A 136 -10.72 -12.51 -13.87
CA ASP A 136 -9.95 -13.73 -13.95
C ASP A 136 -9.57 -14.03 -15.41
N THR A 137 -8.33 -14.47 -15.61
CA THR A 137 -7.89 -15.13 -16.84
C THR A 137 -7.99 -16.65 -16.65
N ARG A 138 -8.13 -17.42 -17.74
CA ARG A 138 -8.26 -18.88 -17.63
C ARG A 138 -7.06 -19.51 -16.93
N GLU A 139 -5.87 -19.03 -17.26
CA GLU A 139 -4.61 -19.46 -16.67
C GLU A 139 -4.56 -19.15 -15.16
N TYR A 140 -5.06 -17.97 -14.78
CA TYR A 140 -5.17 -17.56 -13.37
C TYR A 140 -6.16 -18.42 -12.58
N GLU A 141 -7.33 -18.72 -13.15
CA GLU A 141 -8.31 -19.62 -12.50
C GLU A 141 -7.71 -21.01 -12.24
N MET A 142 -6.95 -21.54 -13.20
CA MET A 142 -6.27 -22.83 -13.06
C MET A 142 -5.19 -22.78 -11.98
N ALA A 143 -4.34 -21.74 -11.99
CA ALA A 143 -3.29 -21.57 -10.98
C ALA A 143 -3.87 -21.38 -9.57
N ARG A 144 -4.97 -20.64 -9.43
CA ARG A 144 -5.66 -20.45 -8.14
C ARG A 144 -6.28 -21.76 -7.62
N ALA A 145 -6.85 -22.57 -8.51
CA ALA A 145 -7.38 -23.89 -8.13
C ALA A 145 -6.27 -24.84 -7.66
N GLU A 146 -5.10 -24.81 -8.30
CA GLU A 146 -3.92 -25.56 -7.86
C GLU A 146 -3.38 -25.05 -6.52
N PHE A 147 -3.27 -23.73 -6.36
CA PHE A 147 -2.78 -23.10 -5.14
C PHE A 147 -3.62 -23.45 -3.90
N ALA A 148 -4.94 -23.53 -4.05
CA ALA A 148 -5.85 -23.85 -2.94
C ALA A 148 -5.47 -25.16 -2.22
N GLY A 149 -4.90 -26.15 -2.94
CA GLY A 149 -4.40 -27.38 -2.33
C GLY A 149 -3.15 -27.17 -1.46
N ALA A 150 -2.20 -26.36 -1.93
CA ALA A 150 -0.96 -26.05 -1.20
C ALA A 150 -1.22 -25.12 0.01
N ALA A 151 -2.13 -24.17 -0.14
CA ALA A 151 -2.44 -23.17 0.88
C ALA A 151 -3.05 -23.78 2.16
N MET A 152 -3.87 -24.83 2.02
CA MET A 152 -4.51 -25.53 3.15
C MET A 152 -3.54 -26.11 4.18
N LEU A 153 -2.31 -26.43 3.77
CA LEU A 153 -1.32 -27.05 4.64
C LEU A 153 -0.62 -26.03 5.56
N HIS A 154 -0.78 -24.73 5.30
CA HIS A 154 -0.05 -23.66 5.99
C HIS A 154 1.47 -23.92 6.10
N ASP A 155 2.03 -24.71 5.18
CA ASP A 155 3.45 -25.04 5.14
C ASP A 155 4.15 -24.09 4.16
N PRO A 156 5.09 -23.25 4.63
CA PRO A 156 5.85 -22.36 3.75
C PRO A 156 6.60 -23.11 2.64
N ASN A 157 6.98 -24.38 2.83
CA ASN A 157 7.68 -25.16 1.80
C ASN A 157 6.77 -25.53 0.63
N GLU A 158 5.51 -25.88 0.90
CA GLU A 158 4.53 -26.22 -0.14
C GLU A 158 4.14 -24.99 -0.95
N VAL A 159 3.94 -23.85 -0.27
CA VAL A 159 3.69 -22.56 -0.95
C VAL A 159 4.90 -22.16 -1.79
N ASN A 160 6.12 -22.34 -1.26
CA ASN A 160 7.33 -22.04 -2.00
C ASN A 160 7.51 -22.97 -3.21
N ALA A 161 7.21 -24.26 -3.09
CA ALA A 161 7.23 -25.21 -4.21
C ALA A 161 6.28 -24.77 -5.31
N PHE A 162 5.04 -24.39 -4.97
CA PHE A 162 4.08 -23.82 -5.92
C PHE A 162 4.62 -22.55 -6.61
N LEU A 163 5.31 -21.67 -5.86
CA LEU A 163 5.93 -20.46 -6.41
C LEU A 163 7.14 -20.72 -7.32
N MET A 164 7.72 -21.93 -7.32
CA MET A 164 8.74 -22.30 -8.29
C MET A 164 8.14 -22.45 -9.69
N ASP A 165 6.92 -23.00 -9.77
CA ASP A 165 6.19 -23.20 -11.02
C ASP A 165 5.38 -21.95 -11.42
N HIS A 166 4.81 -21.26 -10.43
CA HIS A 166 3.97 -20.06 -10.61
C HIS A 166 4.60 -18.82 -9.94
N PRO A 167 5.72 -18.30 -10.47
CA PRO A 167 6.56 -17.28 -9.85
C PRO A 167 5.87 -15.95 -9.52
N PHE A 168 4.73 -15.63 -10.14
CA PHE A 168 4.05 -14.35 -10.00
C PHE A 168 2.59 -14.49 -9.57
N CYS A 169 2.20 -15.64 -8.99
CA CYS A 169 0.89 -15.80 -8.37
C CYS A 169 0.76 -14.86 -7.16
N VAL A 170 -0.13 -13.88 -7.24
CA VAL A 170 -0.27 -12.79 -6.28
C VAL A 170 -0.70 -13.33 -4.91
N GLU A 171 -1.63 -14.27 -4.87
CA GLU A 171 -2.15 -14.90 -3.65
C GLU A 171 -1.09 -15.72 -2.95
N ALA A 172 -0.36 -16.56 -3.67
CA ALA A 172 0.70 -17.39 -3.10
C ALA A 172 1.84 -16.53 -2.53
N LEU A 173 2.24 -15.47 -3.25
CA LEU A 173 3.23 -14.51 -2.76
C LEU A 173 2.73 -13.79 -1.49
N PHE A 174 1.47 -13.37 -1.47
CA PHE A 174 0.87 -12.73 -0.30
C PHE A 174 0.81 -13.67 0.91
N VAL A 175 0.31 -14.91 0.72
CA VAL A 175 0.22 -15.92 1.78
C VAL A 175 1.61 -16.24 2.35
N LEU A 176 2.60 -16.48 1.49
CA LEU A 176 3.97 -16.72 1.97
C LEU A 176 4.54 -15.49 2.68
N SER A 177 4.26 -14.28 2.19
CA SER A 177 4.70 -13.06 2.86
C SER A 177 4.11 -12.92 4.27
N ASP A 178 2.86 -13.33 4.47
CA ASP A 178 2.23 -13.30 5.79
C ASP A 178 2.82 -14.36 6.72
N ILE A 179 3.09 -15.57 6.23
CA ILE A 179 3.79 -16.62 6.99
C ILE A 179 5.19 -16.14 7.41
N CYS A 180 5.95 -15.53 6.49
CA CYS A 180 7.27 -14.96 6.78
C CYS A 180 7.18 -13.83 7.83
N ARG A 181 6.16 -12.96 7.72
CA ARG A 181 5.93 -11.87 8.67
C ARG A 181 5.63 -12.40 10.08
N GLN A 182 4.76 -13.40 10.20
CA GLN A 182 4.44 -14.05 11.48
C GLN A 182 5.65 -14.77 12.07
N SER A 183 6.55 -15.27 11.21
CA SER A 183 7.81 -15.91 11.61
C SER A 183 8.94 -14.92 11.95
N GLY A 184 8.70 -13.60 11.90
CA GLY A 184 9.70 -12.56 12.16
C GLY A 184 10.68 -12.27 11.01
N GLN A 185 10.51 -12.92 9.85
CA GLN A 185 11.33 -12.72 8.65
C GLN A 185 10.80 -11.52 7.85
N HIS A 186 10.88 -10.32 8.43
CA HIS A 186 10.26 -9.10 7.87
C HIS A 186 10.87 -8.65 6.54
N GLN A 187 12.16 -8.88 6.33
CA GLN A 187 12.83 -8.53 5.06
C GLN A 187 12.32 -9.40 3.91
N ASP A 188 12.29 -10.72 4.10
CA ASP A 188 11.82 -11.67 3.10
C ASP A 188 10.33 -11.46 2.80
N ALA A 189 9.52 -11.24 3.84
CA ALA A 189 8.12 -10.87 3.70
C ALA A 189 7.93 -9.64 2.80
N PHE A 190 8.75 -8.59 3.01
CA PHE A 190 8.67 -7.39 2.19
C PHE A 190 9.12 -7.62 0.75
N GLN A 191 10.12 -8.47 0.49
CA GLN A 191 10.53 -8.82 -0.88
C GLN A 191 9.44 -9.61 -1.62
N LEU A 192 8.76 -10.53 -0.93
CA LEU A 192 7.62 -11.26 -1.47
C LEU A 192 6.46 -10.32 -1.81
N LEU A 193 6.13 -9.36 -0.93
CA LEU A 193 5.14 -8.31 -1.20
C LEU A 193 5.53 -7.44 -2.39
N ARG A 194 6.82 -7.07 -2.50
CA ARG A 194 7.33 -6.29 -3.63
C ARG A 194 7.17 -7.04 -4.95
N ARG A 195 7.46 -8.34 -4.95
CA ARG A 195 7.24 -9.21 -6.12
C ARG A 195 5.76 -9.33 -6.47
N ALA A 196 4.87 -9.42 -5.48
CA ALA A 196 3.42 -9.47 -5.70
C ALA A 196 2.89 -8.14 -6.26
N ALA A 197 3.37 -7.00 -5.74
CA ALA A 197 3.01 -5.68 -6.24
C ALA A 197 3.50 -5.48 -7.69
N TYR A 198 4.70 -5.97 -8.02
CA TYR A 198 5.20 -6.01 -9.39
C TYR A 198 4.31 -6.85 -10.32
N ALA A 199 3.88 -8.03 -9.86
CA ALA A 199 3.00 -8.91 -10.63
C ALA A 199 1.67 -8.22 -10.98
N MET A 200 1.03 -7.67 -9.96
CA MET A 200 -0.20 -6.88 -10.09
C MET A 200 -0.01 -5.67 -11.01
N GLU A 201 1.08 -4.90 -10.86
CA GLU A 201 1.34 -3.71 -11.67
C GLU A 201 1.51 -4.03 -13.16
N CYS A 202 2.13 -5.17 -13.48
CA CYS A 202 2.24 -5.64 -14.86
C CYS A 202 0.89 -6.02 -15.49
N SER A 203 -0.12 -6.34 -14.66
CA SER A 203 -1.50 -6.63 -15.08
C SER A 203 -2.37 -5.38 -15.27
N PHE A 204 -1.85 -4.18 -15.01
CA PHE A 204 -2.61 -2.95 -15.20
C PHE A 204 -2.86 -2.65 -16.68
N HIS A 205 -4.07 -2.14 -16.98
CA HIS A 205 -4.44 -1.73 -18.32
C HIS A 205 -3.59 -0.56 -18.79
N GLY A 206 -3.28 -0.46 -20.09
CA GLY A 206 -2.42 0.60 -20.63
C GLY A 206 -2.93 2.04 -20.46
N SER A 207 -4.23 2.23 -20.18
CA SER A 207 -4.82 3.53 -19.87
C SER A 207 -4.87 3.85 -18.38
N PHE A 208 -4.56 2.88 -17.51
CA PHE A 208 -4.45 3.08 -16.07
C PHE A 208 -3.24 3.98 -15.79
N SER A 209 -3.46 5.09 -15.10
CA SER A 209 -2.38 6.02 -14.78
C SER A 209 -2.74 6.88 -13.56
N PRO A 210 -2.00 6.77 -12.44
CA PRO A 210 -2.15 7.67 -11.30
C PRO A 210 -1.67 9.10 -11.59
N PHE A 211 -0.83 9.27 -12.61
CA PHE A 211 -0.20 10.55 -12.97
C PHE A 211 -0.99 11.36 -14.00
N GLN A 212 -2.11 10.83 -14.49
CA GLN A 212 -2.97 11.48 -15.46
C GLN A 212 -4.34 11.66 -14.86
N GLU A 213 -4.80 12.90 -14.83
CA GLU A 213 -6.14 13.25 -14.37
C GLU A 213 -7.12 13.23 -15.55
N THR A 214 -8.32 12.69 -15.32
CA THR A 214 -9.45 12.79 -16.23
C THR A 214 -10.53 13.66 -15.62
N ARG A 215 -11.13 14.49 -16.47
CA ARG A 215 -12.35 15.21 -16.16
C ARG A 215 -13.53 14.24 -16.12
N LEU A 216 -14.17 14.17 -14.98
CA LEU A 216 -15.40 13.42 -14.74
C LEU A 216 -16.54 14.42 -14.64
N ASP A 217 -17.44 14.35 -15.62
CA ASP A 217 -18.65 15.15 -15.62
C ASP A 217 -19.78 14.39 -14.95
N PHE A 218 -20.44 15.01 -13.98
CA PHE A 218 -21.58 14.45 -13.27
C PHE A 218 -22.63 15.52 -12.98
N GLN A 219 -23.89 15.09 -12.91
CA GLN A 219 -25.00 15.95 -12.49
C GLN A 219 -25.06 16.01 -10.96
N ARG A 220 -25.07 17.20 -10.38
CA ARG A 220 -25.32 17.47 -8.95
C ARG A 220 -26.61 18.28 -8.88
N GLY A 221 -27.73 17.61 -8.57
CA GLY A 221 -29.05 18.20 -8.77
C GLY A 221 -29.21 18.65 -10.23
N ASP A 222 -29.67 19.90 -10.44
CA ASP A 222 -29.83 20.50 -11.77
C ASP A 222 -28.53 21.08 -12.37
N ALA A 223 -27.42 21.10 -11.62
CA ALA A 223 -26.16 21.68 -12.06
C ALA A 223 -25.18 20.61 -12.57
N ALA A 224 -24.64 20.81 -13.78
CA ALA A 224 -23.52 20.02 -14.28
C ALA A 224 -22.23 20.45 -13.56
N THR A 225 -21.59 19.52 -12.87
CA THR A 225 -20.30 19.72 -12.20
C THR A 225 -19.24 18.84 -12.83
N SER A 226 -18.02 19.36 -12.91
CA SER A 226 -16.87 18.64 -13.45
C SER A 226 -15.80 18.53 -12.37
N LEU A 227 -15.24 17.33 -12.20
CA LEU A 227 -14.17 17.06 -11.25
C LEU A 227 -12.99 16.41 -11.96
N HIS A 228 -11.78 16.78 -11.57
CA HIS A 228 -10.58 16.07 -11.99
C HIS A 228 -10.28 14.92 -11.03
N TRP A 229 -10.02 13.72 -11.58
CA TRP A 229 -9.67 12.52 -10.80
C TRP A 229 -8.61 11.68 -11.52
N PRO A 230 -7.67 11.03 -10.82
CA PRO A 230 -6.68 10.16 -11.45
C PRO A 230 -7.32 8.98 -12.20
N ARG A 231 -6.69 8.50 -13.28
CA ARG A 231 -7.15 7.35 -14.08
C ARG A 231 -6.90 6.01 -13.41
N VAL A 232 -7.51 5.79 -12.25
CA VAL A 232 -7.23 4.63 -11.40
C VAL A 232 -8.48 3.96 -10.81
N ARG A 233 -9.68 4.45 -11.07
CA ARG A 233 -10.88 3.99 -10.36
C ARG A 233 -11.16 2.52 -10.59
N LEU A 234 -11.39 1.78 -9.51
CA LEU A 234 -11.77 0.38 -9.56
C LEU A 234 -13.26 0.20 -9.32
N ARG A 235 -13.86 -0.72 -10.07
CA ARG A 235 -15.17 -1.27 -9.75
C ARG A 235 -15.01 -2.34 -8.69
N LEU A 236 -15.36 -1.99 -7.46
CA LEU A 236 -15.40 -2.93 -6.35
C LEU A 236 -16.59 -3.88 -6.49
N LYS A 237 -16.37 -5.15 -6.14
CA LYS A 237 -17.41 -6.16 -5.98
C LYS A 237 -17.44 -6.65 -4.54
N GLU A 238 -18.62 -7.09 -4.10
CA GLU A 238 -18.82 -7.57 -2.73
C GLU A 238 -18.53 -9.06 -2.58
N GLU A 239 -18.47 -9.78 -3.69
CA GLU A 239 -18.17 -11.20 -3.75
C GLU A 239 -16.75 -11.46 -3.21
N GLU A 240 -16.61 -12.35 -2.22
CA GLU A 240 -15.32 -12.72 -1.62
C GLU A 240 -14.38 -13.41 -2.63
N SER A 241 -14.96 -14.08 -3.63
CA SER A 241 -14.20 -14.73 -4.70
C SER A 241 -13.64 -13.75 -5.73
N TRP A 242 -13.95 -12.45 -5.65
CA TRP A 242 -13.55 -11.45 -6.63
C TRP A 242 -12.01 -11.34 -6.74
N PRO A 243 -11.43 -11.44 -7.94
CA PRO A 243 -9.97 -11.37 -8.16
C PRO A 243 -9.32 -10.03 -7.83
N GLY A 244 -10.11 -8.99 -7.54
CA GLY A 244 -9.57 -7.72 -7.08
C GLY A 244 -9.11 -7.73 -5.61
N TRP A 245 -9.60 -8.67 -4.79
CA TRP A 245 -9.22 -8.72 -3.38
C TRP A 245 -7.73 -9.02 -3.13
N PRO A 246 -7.08 -9.96 -3.84
CA PRO A 246 -5.62 -10.15 -3.74
C PRO A 246 -4.83 -8.88 -4.04
N TRP A 247 -5.27 -8.09 -5.02
CA TRP A 247 -4.60 -6.85 -5.41
C TRP A 247 -4.72 -5.80 -4.31
N LEU A 248 -5.92 -5.64 -3.74
CA LEU A 248 -6.15 -4.74 -2.62
C LEU A 248 -5.36 -5.18 -1.37
N ALA A 249 -5.28 -6.49 -1.10
CA ALA A 249 -4.49 -7.03 0.00
C ALA A 249 -2.99 -6.73 -0.15
N VAL A 250 -2.44 -6.92 -1.36
CA VAL A 250 -1.05 -6.60 -1.66
C VAL A 250 -0.78 -5.10 -1.54
N LEU A 251 -1.66 -4.23 -2.07
CA LEU A 251 -1.51 -2.79 -1.93
C LEU A 251 -1.53 -2.35 -0.46
N TRP A 252 -2.45 -2.90 0.33
CA TRP A 252 -2.56 -2.61 1.76
C TRP A 252 -1.32 -3.07 2.53
N ALA A 253 -0.90 -4.33 2.36
CA ALA A 253 0.28 -4.86 3.04
C ALA A 253 1.58 -4.19 2.57
N TYR A 254 1.71 -3.87 1.28
CA TYR A 254 2.85 -3.13 0.74
C TYR A 254 2.92 -1.70 1.30
N MET A 255 1.79 -0.98 1.38
CA MET A 255 1.68 0.34 2.00
C MET A 255 2.17 0.31 3.46
N LEU A 256 1.70 -0.65 4.26
CA LEU A 256 2.14 -0.80 5.66
C LEU A 256 3.60 -1.25 5.76
N GLY A 257 4.05 -2.12 4.86
CA GLY A 257 5.43 -2.55 4.74
C GLY A 257 6.39 -1.37 4.51
N LEU A 258 6.04 -0.47 3.58
CA LEU A 258 6.80 0.76 3.31
C LEU A 258 6.87 1.67 4.55
N ALA A 259 5.75 1.82 5.28
CA ALA A 259 5.72 2.62 6.49
C ALA A 259 6.69 2.08 7.56
N THR A 260 6.80 0.76 7.72
CA THR A 260 7.80 0.15 8.62
C THR A 260 9.25 0.33 8.22
N GLN A 261 9.50 0.46 6.93
CA GLN A 261 10.86 0.72 6.44
C GLN A 261 11.25 2.20 6.60
N GLY A 262 10.45 3.00 7.31
CA GLY A 262 10.69 4.42 7.48
C GLY A 262 10.48 5.23 6.20
N LEU A 263 9.58 4.77 5.31
CA LEU A 263 9.29 5.43 4.02
C LEU A 263 7.87 6.02 4.01
N PRO A 264 7.57 7.00 4.89
CA PRO A 264 6.23 7.55 5.03
C PRO A 264 5.76 8.29 3.78
N ARG A 265 6.66 8.86 2.95
CA ARG A 265 6.24 9.56 1.73
C ARG A 265 5.81 8.57 0.65
N THR A 266 6.57 7.50 0.43
CA THR A 266 6.18 6.45 -0.51
C THR A 266 4.89 5.77 -0.05
N ALA A 267 4.77 5.46 1.25
CA ALA A 267 3.54 4.92 1.83
C ALA A 267 2.33 5.86 1.63
N LEU A 268 2.53 7.17 1.77
CA LEU A 268 1.47 8.18 1.51
C LEU A 268 0.97 8.14 0.07
N GLU A 269 1.85 8.05 -0.93
CA GLU A 269 1.43 8.00 -2.33
C GLU A 269 0.69 6.68 -2.65
N VAL A 270 1.11 5.55 -2.08
CA VAL A 270 0.36 4.29 -2.19
C VAL A 270 -1.00 4.39 -1.50
N CYS A 271 -1.08 5.02 -0.33
CA CYS A 271 -2.35 5.27 0.37
C CYS A 271 -3.30 6.15 -0.47
N LYS A 272 -2.79 7.21 -1.09
CA LYS A 272 -3.55 8.05 -2.03
C LYS A 272 -4.04 7.26 -3.25
N LEU A 273 -3.20 6.38 -3.79
CA LEU A 273 -3.57 5.50 -4.89
C LEU A 273 -4.73 4.59 -4.49
N VAL A 274 -4.63 3.91 -3.35
CA VAL A 274 -5.69 3.04 -2.80
C VAL A 274 -7.01 3.83 -2.67
N LEU A 275 -6.97 4.99 -2.01
CA LEU A 275 -8.16 5.83 -1.85
C LEU A 275 -8.73 6.30 -3.20
N ALA A 276 -7.87 6.68 -4.14
CA ALA A 276 -8.28 7.09 -5.48
C ALA A 276 -8.92 5.94 -6.28
N MET A 277 -8.53 4.69 -5.99
CA MET A 277 -9.05 3.48 -6.59
C MET A 277 -10.41 3.06 -6.00
N THR A 278 -10.58 3.15 -4.67
CA THR A 278 -11.71 2.51 -3.97
C THR A 278 -12.86 3.45 -3.60
N LEU A 279 -12.60 4.75 -3.40
CA LEU A 279 -13.62 5.70 -2.94
C LEU A 279 -14.81 5.78 -3.93
N PRO A 280 -16.07 5.85 -3.44
CA PRO A 280 -16.52 6.21 -2.07
C PRO A 280 -16.40 5.13 -0.98
N ARG A 281 -16.04 3.90 -1.33
CA ARG A 281 -15.83 2.83 -0.36
C ARG A 281 -14.38 2.85 0.14
N ASP A 282 -14.21 2.48 1.41
CA ASP A 282 -12.90 2.37 2.04
C ASP A 282 -12.76 0.99 2.71
N PRO A 283 -12.81 -0.11 1.93
CA PRO A 283 -12.77 -1.47 2.48
C PRO A 283 -11.43 -1.83 3.14
N LEU A 284 -10.40 -1.01 2.91
CA LEU A 284 -9.05 -1.18 3.46
C LEU A 284 -8.78 -0.25 4.65
N HIS A 285 -9.78 0.53 5.08
CA HIS A 285 -9.67 1.55 6.13
C HIS A 285 -8.48 2.50 5.93
N ALA A 286 -8.14 2.81 4.67
CA ALA A 286 -6.97 3.61 4.30
C ALA A 286 -7.05 5.03 4.86
N LEU A 287 -8.26 5.58 5.09
CA LEU A 287 -8.45 6.89 5.72
C LEU A 287 -7.87 6.95 7.15
N VAL A 288 -7.84 5.85 7.89
CA VAL A 288 -7.24 5.79 9.25
C VAL A 288 -5.71 5.83 9.20
N HIS A 289 -5.10 5.50 8.05
CA HIS A 289 -3.65 5.57 7.89
C HIS A 289 -3.16 6.88 7.28
N LEU A 290 -4.01 7.54 6.50
CA LEU A 290 -3.65 8.71 5.71
C LEU A 290 -3.12 9.87 6.56
N ASP A 291 -3.78 10.19 7.67
CA ASP A 291 -3.42 11.34 8.50
C ASP A 291 -2.03 11.16 9.13
N PHE A 292 -1.73 9.96 9.63
CA PHE A 292 -0.39 9.64 10.14
C PHE A 292 0.68 9.75 9.04
N PHE A 293 0.42 9.22 7.83
CA PHE A 293 1.39 9.31 6.74
C PHE A 293 1.62 10.76 6.31
N CYS A 294 0.57 11.58 6.21
CA CYS A 294 0.71 13.00 5.93
C CYS A 294 1.55 13.73 7.00
N LEU A 295 1.29 13.48 8.28
CA LEU A 295 2.05 14.10 9.38
C LEU A 295 3.53 13.69 9.34
N ARG A 296 3.82 12.41 9.10
CA ARG A 296 5.19 11.88 9.04
C ARG A 296 5.95 12.33 7.80
N ALA A 297 5.27 12.42 6.66
CA ALA A 297 5.84 12.94 5.41
C ALA A 297 5.88 14.48 5.35
N GLN A 298 5.42 15.17 6.39
CA GLN A 298 5.31 16.63 6.49
C GLN A 298 4.44 17.28 5.41
N GLU A 299 3.48 16.53 4.87
CA GLU A 299 2.49 16.99 3.89
C GLU A 299 1.26 17.58 4.59
N TYR A 300 1.50 18.62 5.39
CA TYR A 300 0.48 19.24 6.24
C TYR A 300 -0.63 19.91 5.42
N SER A 301 -0.28 20.62 4.34
CA SER A 301 -1.24 21.29 3.48
C SER A 301 -2.18 20.30 2.79
N LEU A 302 -1.65 19.15 2.35
CA LEU A 302 -2.45 18.07 1.78
C LEU A 302 -3.46 17.54 2.79
N LEU A 303 -3.01 17.26 4.03
CA LEU A 303 -3.90 16.77 5.09
C LEU A 303 -5.03 17.74 5.38
N VAL A 304 -4.75 19.03 5.52
CA VAL A 304 -5.77 20.06 5.75
C VAL A 304 -6.78 20.08 4.59
N ASN A 305 -6.31 20.04 3.34
CA ASN A 305 -7.18 20.05 2.18
C ASN A 305 -8.09 18.81 2.09
N ILE A 306 -7.57 17.63 2.44
CA ILE A 306 -8.36 16.40 2.50
C ILE A 306 -9.38 16.48 3.64
N ALA A 307 -8.94 16.94 4.81
CA ALA A 307 -9.76 17.00 6.00
C ALA A 307 -10.95 17.96 5.85
N GLU A 308 -10.72 19.11 5.20
CA GLU A 308 -11.75 20.11 4.90
C GLU A 308 -12.74 19.67 3.79
N GLY A 309 -12.53 18.48 3.22
CA GLY A 309 -13.44 17.83 2.30
C GLY A 309 -13.04 18.00 0.83
N PHE A 310 -13.44 17.00 0.05
CA PHE A 310 -13.22 16.93 -1.39
C PHE A 310 -14.42 16.27 -2.08
N ASP A 311 -14.57 16.55 -3.36
CA ASP A 311 -15.65 15.99 -4.17
C ASP A 311 -15.33 14.54 -4.58
N LEU A 312 -16.36 13.70 -4.61
CA LEU A 312 -16.24 12.29 -5.00
C LEU A 312 -16.84 12.02 -6.38
N PRO A 313 -16.26 11.08 -7.15
CA PRO A 313 -16.81 10.68 -8.43
C PRO A 313 -17.94 9.63 -8.30
N CYS A 314 -18.99 9.89 -7.53
CA CYS A 314 -20.09 8.94 -7.26
C CYS A 314 -21.46 9.41 -7.81
N SER A 315 -22.40 8.48 -7.97
CA SER A 315 -23.76 8.72 -8.50
C SER A 315 -24.79 9.12 -7.42
N LEU A 316 -24.39 9.16 -6.15
CA LEU A 316 -25.28 9.48 -5.02
C LEU A 316 -25.77 10.94 -5.07
N PRO A 317 -26.93 11.29 -4.50
CA PRO A 317 -27.48 12.65 -4.55
C PRO A 317 -26.56 13.69 -3.86
N ASP A 318 -25.89 13.32 -2.77
CA ASP A 318 -24.90 14.16 -2.06
C ASP A 318 -23.46 13.69 -2.35
N LYS A 319 -22.84 14.31 -3.37
CA LYS A 319 -21.58 13.88 -4.01
C LYS A 319 -20.30 14.45 -3.37
N THR A 320 -20.30 14.71 -2.07
CA THR A 320 -19.16 15.36 -1.39
C THR A 320 -18.81 14.60 -0.12
N ILE A 321 -17.53 14.25 0.06
CA ILE A 321 -17.06 13.91 1.40
C ILE A 321 -17.05 15.20 2.21
N LEU A 322 -18.10 15.36 3.01
CA LEU A 322 -18.27 16.48 3.90
C LEU A 322 -17.32 16.31 5.10
N ARG A 323 -16.30 17.17 5.17
CA ARG A 323 -15.48 17.50 6.36
C ARG A 323 -15.09 16.29 7.22
N LEU A 324 -14.01 15.60 6.83
CA LEU A 324 -13.44 14.49 7.61
C LEU A 324 -12.98 14.94 9.01
N ASP A 325 -12.56 16.19 9.18
CA ASP A 325 -12.22 16.77 10.51
C ASP A 325 -13.42 16.89 11.45
N CYS A 326 -14.64 16.86 10.93
CA CYS A 326 -15.87 16.79 11.72
C CYS A 326 -16.43 15.37 11.83
N ALA A 327 -16.00 14.45 10.96
CA ALA A 327 -16.51 13.09 10.92
C ALA A 327 -15.65 12.08 11.70
N MET A 328 -14.32 12.22 11.62
CA MET A 328 -13.36 11.28 12.18
C MET A 328 -12.39 11.98 13.15
N PRO A 329 -12.16 11.41 14.34
CA PRO A 329 -11.29 12.04 15.34
C PRO A 329 -9.83 12.10 14.91
N ASN A 330 -9.31 11.11 14.18
CA ASN A 330 -7.93 11.12 13.68
C ASN A 330 -7.69 12.36 12.81
N PHE A 331 -8.56 12.63 11.82
CA PHE A 331 -8.46 13.84 11.00
C PHE A 331 -8.65 15.13 11.82
N ALA A 332 -9.56 15.16 12.79
CA ALA A 332 -9.80 16.35 13.61
C ALA A 332 -8.54 16.79 14.36
N TYR A 333 -7.90 15.86 15.08
CA TYR A 333 -6.69 16.15 15.85
C TYR A 333 -5.45 16.32 14.95
N SER A 334 -5.32 15.50 13.90
CA SER A 334 -4.20 15.59 12.95
C SER A 334 -4.21 16.89 12.14
N THR A 335 -5.39 17.39 11.75
CA THR A 335 -5.52 18.69 11.07
C THR A 335 -5.09 19.84 11.97
N ALA A 336 -5.47 19.78 13.24
CA ALA A 336 -5.05 20.79 14.21
C ALA A 336 -3.52 20.82 14.39
N LEU A 337 -2.89 19.64 14.48
CA LEU A 337 -1.43 19.51 14.52
C LEU A 337 -0.77 20.02 13.23
N ALA A 338 -1.30 19.65 12.06
CA ALA A 338 -0.78 20.08 10.77
C ALA A 338 -0.79 21.62 10.64
N LEU A 339 -1.90 22.26 11.01
CA LEU A 339 -2.00 23.73 11.03
C LEU A 339 -1.02 24.37 12.04
N HIS A 340 -0.79 23.73 13.19
CA HIS A 340 0.18 24.20 14.17
C HIS A 340 1.62 24.11 13.64
N PHE A 341 1.97 23.03 12.93
CA PHE A 341 3.29 22.86 12.32
C PHE A 341 3.52 23.78 11.12
N LEU A 342 2.49 24.02 10.28
CA LEU A 342 2.56 25.00 9.19
C LEU A 342 2.89 26.40 9.73
N LYS A 343 2.21 26.83 10.80
CA LYS A 343 2.47 28.12 11.45
C LYS A 343 3.89 28.21 12.02
N SER A 344 4.41 27.11 12.54
CA SER A 344 5.74 27.04 13.18
C SER A 344 6.89 26.83 12.18
N GLY A 345 6.61 26.81 10.87
CA GLY A 345 7.61 26.55 9.82
C GLY A 345 8.18 25.13 9.86
N GLY A 346 7.37 24.14 10.25
CA GLY A 346 7.76 22.72 10.33
C GLY A 346 8.66 22.35 11.51
N ARG A 347 8.96 23.28 12.43
CA ARG A 347 9.71 23.00 13.66
C ARG A 347 8.76 22.78 14.84
N GLN A 348 9.10 21.86 15.74
CA GLN A 348 8.43 21.76 17.04
C GLN A 348 8.57 23.12 17.75
N ALA A 349 7.45 23.66 18.23
CA ALA A 349 7.30 25.04 18.68
C ALA A 349 8.43 25.47 19.62
N THR A 350 9.25 26.42 19.16
CA THR A 350 10.19 27.14 20.02
C THR A 350 9.42 28.04 20.97
N LYS A 351 9.92 28.17 22.21
CA LYS A 351 9.37 28.99 23.32
C LYS A 351 8.86 30.38 22.86
N ASN A 352 7.61 30.49 22.44
CA ASN A 352 6.97 31.78 22.17
C ASN A 352 5.91 32.04 23.24
N THR A 353 6.11 33.14 23.98
CA THR A 353 5.24 33.66 25.04
C THR A 353 3.90 34.21 24.54
N ASP A 354 3.74 34.38 23.23
CA ASP A 354 2.60 35.11 22.63
C ASP A 354 1.40 34.22 22.27
N GLU A 355 1.53 32.88 22.35
CA GLU A 355 0.45 31.96 21.98
C GLU A 355 -0.76 32.03 22.93
N GLY A 356 -0.52 32.31 24.22
CA GLY A 356 -1.59 32.41 25.22
C GLY A 356 -2.58 33.55 24.93
N SER A 357 -2.09 34.68 24.40
CA SER A 357 -2.93 35.82 24.03
C SER A 357 -3.81 35.50 22.82
N ALA A 358 -3.27 34.78 21.82
CA ALA A 358 -4.01 34.42 20.60
C ALA A 358 -5.08 33.33 20.84
N ILE A 359 -4.91 32.47 21.85
CA ILE A 359 -5.95 31.48 22.21
C ILE A 359 -7.17 32.17 22.83
N SER A 360 -6.96 33.27 23.57
CA SER A 360 -8.05 34.00 24.22
C SER A 360 -8.99 34.71 23.25
N THR A 361 -8.55 34.96 22.00
CA THR A 361 -9.36 35.63 20.97
C THR A 361 -10.30 34.68 20.22
N VAL A 362 -10.18 33.36 20.42
CA VAL A 362 -11.11 32.39 19.83
C VAL A 362 -12.52 32.62 20.40
N SER A 363 -13.47 32.84 19.50
CA SER A 363 -14.89 33.04 19.80
C SER A 363 -15.69 31.74 19.70
N VAL A 364 -16.93 31.74 20.18
CA VAL A 364 -17.85 30.60 20.01
C VAL A 364 -18.21 30.41 18.54
N GLU A 365 -18.41 31.51 17.82
CA GLU A 365 -18.76 31.54 16.41
C GLU A 365 -17.72 30.81 15.54
N ASP A 366 -16.43 30.98 15.85
CA ASP A 366 -15.32 30.26 15.18
C ASP A 366 -15.43 28.73 15.34
N LEU A 367 -15.88 28.28 16.51
CA LEU A 367 -16.03 26.86 16.85
C LEU A 367 -17.30 26.24 16.22
N THR A 368 -18.38 27.02 16.06
CA THR A 368 -19.72 26.52 15.68
C THR A 368 -20.06 26.69 14.20
N GLN A 369 -19.71 27.81 13.55
CA GLN A 369 -20.11 28.10 12.15
C GLN A 369 -19.44 27.18 11.12
N SER A 370 -18.21 26.83 11.40
CA SER A 370 -17.27 26.06 10.61
C SER A 370 -17.57 24.55 10.56
N CYS A 371 -18.53 24.03 11.32
CA CYS A 371 -18.83 22.59 11.35
C CYS A 371 -19.51 22.08 10.06
N TRP A 372 -20.08 22.98 9.25
CA TRP A 372 -21.05 22.60 8.21
C TRP A 372 -20.76 23.14 6.81
N VAL A 373 -19.86 24.11 6.67
CA VAL A 373 -19.54 24.75 5.39
C VAL A 373 -18.02 24.83 5.21
N ARG A 374 -17.55 24.55 3.98
CA ARG A 374 -16.16 24.80 3.58
C ARG A 374 -15.95 26.32 3.55
N GLN A 375 -15.26 26.87 4.54
CA GLN A 375 -15.00 28.31 4.63
C GLN A 375 -13.64 28.66 4.04
N GLN A 376 -13.57 29.79 3.34
CA GLN A 376 -12.32 30.49 3.09
C GLN A 376 -11.98 31.26 4.38
N PHE A 377 -10.92 30.85 5.05
CA PHE A 377 -10.48 31.52 6.28
C PHE A 377 -9.89 32.90 5.95
N GLN A 378 -10.31 33.93 6.69
CA GLN A 378 -9.72 35.26 6.64
C GLN A 378 -8.41 35.28 7.43
N GLU A 379 -7.37 35.93 6.88
CA GLU A 379 -6.04 36.02 7.50
C GLU A 379 -6.02 36.82 8.81
N ASP A 380 -6.99 37.72 9.00
CA ASP A 380 -7.08 38.64 10.15
C ASP A 380 -7.74 38.03 11.42
N GLY A 381 -8.03 36.73 11.43
CA GLY A 381 -8.75 36.04 12.50
C GLY A 381 -7.88 35.30 13.54
N PRO A 382 -8.49 34.62 14.54
CA PRO A 382 -7.75 33.74 15.45
C PRO A 382 -7.06 32.62 14.67
N SER A 383 -5.89 32.18 15.16
CA SER A 383 -5.09 31.15 14.50
C SER A 383 -5.92 29.90 14.20
N ARG A 384 -6.01 29.50 12.91
CA ARG A 384 -6.74 28.29 12.45
C ARG A 384 -6.42 27.05 13.27
N SER A 385 -5.16 26.90 13.71
CA SER A 385 -4.72 25.80 14.56
C SER A 385 -5.44 25.74 15.92
N HIS A 386 -5.62 26.87 16.61
CA HIS A 386 -6.31 26.90 17.90
C HIS A 386 -7.78 26.52 17.73
N VAL A 387 -8.44 27.09 16.72
CA VAL A 387 -9.85 26.81 16.41
C VAL A 387 -10.04 25.33 16.06
N ALA A 388 -9.18 24.76 15.20
CA ALA A 388 -9.24 23.35 14.82
C ALA A 388 -9.06 22.42 16.03
N LEU A 389 -8.09 22.68 16.91
CA LEU A 389 -7.87 21.85 18.11
C LEU A 389 -9.04 21.94 19.09
N MET A 390 -9.51 23.15 19.38
CA MET A 390 -10.65 23.35 20.28
C MET A 390 -11.92 22.71 19.73
N ARG A 391 -12.13 22.74 18.40
CA ARG A 391 -13.22 22.02 17.74
C ARG A 391 -13.05 20.51 17.86
N ALA A 392 -11.84 19.98 17.61
CA ALA A 392 -11.56 18.56 17.78
C ALA A 392 -11.87 18.07 19.20
N MET A 393 -11.49 18.85 20.22
CA MET A 393 -11.81 18.59 21.63
C MET A 393 -13.31 18.72 21.95
N LEU A 394 -14.02 19.62 21.28
CA LEU A 394 -15.46 19.83 21.46
C LEU A 394 -16.30 18.67 20.88
N LEU A 395 -15.93 18.20 19.69
CA LEU A 395 -16.61 17.12 18.96
C LEU A 395 -16.17 15.73 19.45
N PHE A 396 -14.88 15.56 19.73
CA PHE A 396 -14.25 14.30 20.15
C PHE A 396 -13.52 14.45 21.50
N PRO A 397 -14.21 14.82 22.59
CA PRO A 397 -13.59 15.01 23.90
C PRO A 397 -12.97 13.74 24.49
N ARG A 398 -13.43 12.57 24.04
CA ARG A 398 -12.97 11.25 24.50
C ARG A 398 -11.51 10.96 24.16
N THR A 399 -10.95 11.60 23.14
CA THR A 399 -9.58 11.34 22.65
C THR A 399 -8.51 11.96 23.56
N LEU A 400 -8.80 13.09 24.23
CA LEU A 400 -7.80 13.82 25.01
C LEU A 400 -7.20 12.98 26.15
N ARG A 401 -8.05 12.31 26.94
CA ARG A 401 -7.57 11.51 28.08
C ARG A 401 -6.66 10.34 27.64
N PRO A 402 -7.03 9.51 26.65
CA PRO A 402 -6.14 8.52 26.04
C PRO A 402 -4.80 9.08 25.57
N ILE A 403 -4.78 10.25 24.90
CA ILE A 403 -3.50 10.89 24.49
C ILE A 403 -2.61 11.13 25.71
N LEU A 404 -3.17 11.69 26.80
CA LEU A 404 -2.40 11.99 28.02
C LEU A 404 -1.91 10.71 28.73
N GLN A 405 -2.72 9.64 28.69
CA GLN A 405 -2.37 8.33 29.28
C GLN A 405 -1.25 7.65 28.50
N GLU A 406 -1.36 7.62 27.17
CA GLU A 406 -0.32 7.08 26.26
C GLU A 406 1.02 7.80 26.44
N LEU A 407 0.97 9.12 26.66
CA LEU A 407 2.14 9.93 26.94
C LEU A 407 2.65 9.85 28.39
N SER A 408 1.99 9.08 29.27
CA SER A 408 2.32 8.94 30.69
C SER A 408 2.45 10.29 31.43
N ILE A 409 1.58 11.25 31.11
CA ILE A 409 1.64 12.62 31.65
C ILE A 409 1.03 12.66 33.05
N SER A 410 1.72 13.31 33.99
CA SER A 410 1.16 13.57 35.32
C SER A 410 -0.04 14.51 35.23
N LEU A 411 -1.21 14.00 35.61
CA LEU A 411 -2.46 14.75 35.55
C LEU A 411 -2.63 15.77 36.71
N VAL A 412 -1.79 15.68 37.73
CA VAL A 412 -1.90 16.48 38.97
C VAL A 412 -1.34 17.89 38.80
N THR A 413 -0.50 18.10 37.78
CA THR A 413 0.19 19.36 37.53
C THR A 413 -0.18 19.94 36.17
N ALA A 414 -0.31 21.27 36.09
CA ALA A 414 -0.41 21.95 34.80
C ALA A 414 0.97 21.99 34.11
N PRO A 415 1.04 21.91 32.77
CA PRO A 415 2.29 22.06 32.03
C PRO A 415 2.96 23.42 32.29
N ALA A 416 4.28 23.41 32.38
CA ALA A 416 5.07 24.62 32.64
C ALA A 416 4.83 25.69 31.56
N GLY A 417 4.53 26.92 31.98
CA GLY A 417 4.30 28.05 31.07
C GLY A 417 2.93 28.05 30.38
N SER A 418 2.00 27.18 30.78
CA SER A 418 0.60 27.29 30.34
C SER A 418 -0.05 28.59 30.87
N PRO A 419 -0.89 29.27 30.06
CA PRO A 419 -1.65 30.44 30.52
C PRO A 419 -2.72 30.09 31.56
N TYR A 420 -3.10 28.81 31.66
CA TYR A 420 -4.05 28.31 32.65
C TYR A 420 -3.33 27.52 33.73
N SER A 421 -3.68 27.77 35.01
CA SER A 421 -3.10 27.12 36.18
C SER A 421 -3.85 25.87 36.66
N THR A 422 -5.03 25.59 36.10
CA THR A 422 -5.83 24.41 36.44
C THR A 422 -5.10 23.14 35.99
N PRO A 423 -4.91 22.13 36.84
CA PRO A 423 -4.28 20.88 36.45
C PRO A 423 -5.18 20.05 35.53
N TRP A 424 -4.58 19.12 34.77
CA TRP A 424 -5.30 18.24 33.85
C TRP A 424 -6.44 17.48 34.52
N GLN A 425 -6.24 16.96 35.74
CA GLN A 425 -7.27 16.21 36.46
C GLN A 425 -8.56 17.03 36.62
N GLN A 426 -8.43 18.31 37.01
CA GLN A 426 -9.59 19.19 37.18
C GLN A 426 -10.23 19.55 35.83
N LEU A 427 -9.44 19.75 34.77
CA LEU A 427 -9.98 20.01 33.43
C LEU A 427 -10.78 18.81 32.91
N LEU A 428 -10.28 17.59 33.12
CA LEU A 428 -10.92 16.34 32.69
C LEU A 428 -12.20 16.00 33.49
N GLU A 429 -12.45 16.67 34.62
CA GLU A 429 -13.69 16.55 35.42
C GLU A 429 -14.76 17.55 34.99
N LYS A 430 -14.43 18.51 34.11
CA LYS A 430 -15.31 19.59 33.65
C LYS A 430 -15.78 19.36 32.20
N SER A 431 -16.83 20.09 31.79
CA SER A 431 -17.30 20.09 30.40
C SER A 431 -16.23 20.67 29.45
N PRO A 432 -16.01 20.12 28.25
CA PRO A 432 -16.70 18.98 27.63
C PRO A 432 -16.04 17.61 27.87
N PHE A 433 -15.00 17.53 28.69
CA PHE A 433 -14.14 16.34 28.88
C PHE A 433 -14.64 15.36 29.94
N ALA A 434 -15.56 15.79 30.81
CA ALA A 434 -16.12 14.94 31.82
C ALA A 434 -16.96 13.83 31.18
N PRO A 435 -16.82 12.55 31.58
CA PRO A 435 -17.51 11.43 30.93
C PRO A 435 -19.03 11.58 30.82
N HIS A 436 -19.67 12.19 31.83
CA HIS A 436 -21.11 12.43 31.88
C HIS A 436 -21.58 13.58 30.96
N THR A 437 -20.65 14.41 30.47
CA THR A 437 -20.92 15.53 29.54
C THR A 437 -20.61 15.20 28.08
N HIS A 438 -20.10 13.98 27.81
CA HIS A 438 -19.79 13.54 26.45
C HIS A 438 -21.07 13.46 25.61
N LYS A 439 -21.14 14.29 24.57
CA LYS A 439 -22.04 14.10 23.44
C LYS A 439 -21.30 13.30 22.39
N VAL A 440 -21.92 12.22 21.92
CA VAL A 440 -21.39 11.33 20.89
C VAL A 440 -22.32 11.34 19.69
N HIS A 441 -21.80 11.01 18.52
CA HIS A 441 -22.60 10.90 17.31
C HIS A 441 -23.62 9.75 17.43
N GLN A 442 -24.89 9.98 17.07
CA GLN A 442 -25.94 8.99 17.25
C GLN A 442 -25.71 7.72 16.44
N GLN A 443 -25.21 7.87 15.20
CA GLN A 443 -25.00 6.75 14.28
C GLN A 443 -23.57 6.16 14.34
N HIS A 444 -22.56 6.97 14.67
CA HIS A 444 -21.15 6.63 14.41
C HIS A 444 -20.28 6.62 15.67
N SER A 445 -20.89 6.73 16.86
CA SER A 445 -20.15 6.80 18.14
C SER A 445 -19.15 5.66 18.38
N ARG A 446 -19.53 4.42 18.04
CA ARG A 446 -18.65 3.24 18.19
C ARG A 446 -17.41 3.36 17.30
N ILE A 447 -17.61 3.65 16.02
CA ILE A 447 -16.53 3.78 15.03
C ILE A 447 -15.61 4.93 15.42
N GLN A 448 -16.17 6.09 15.78
CA GLN A 448 -15.37 7.23 16.24
C GLN A 448 -14.55 6.88 17.49
N SER A 449 -15.07 6.07 18.41
CA SER A 449 -14.30 5.60 19.57
C SER A 449 -13.11 4.73 19.15
N LEU A 450 -13.32 3.78 18.23
CA LEU A 450 -12.25 2.89 17.74
C LEU A 450 -11.20 3.67 16.94
N VAL A 451 -11.62 4.57 16.06
CA VAL A 451 -10.70 5.44 15.30
C VAL A 451 -9.92 6.36 16.24
N SER A 452 -10.53 6.82 17.34
CA SER A 452 -9.83 7.60 18.37
C SER A 452 -8.73 6.78 19.06
N GLU A 453 -8.99 5.52 19.37
CA GLU A 453 -8.02 4.61 20.00
C GLU A 453 -6.86 4.29 19.03
N ALA A 454 -7.20 3.91 17.80
CA ALA A 454 -6.25 3.72 16.71
C ALA A 454 -5.35 4.95 16.47
N PHE A 455 -5.94 6.15 16.48
CA PHE A 455 -5.22 7.40 16.37
C PHE A 455 -4.24 7.62 17.54
N VAL A 456 -4.67 7.36 18.77
CA VAL A 456 -3.83 7.55 19.97
C VAL A 456 -2.59 6.67 19.88
N HIS A 457 -2.74 5.38 19.57
CA HIS A 457 -1.61 4.46 19.46
C HIS A 457 -0.54 4.91 18.46
N ARG A 458 -0.93 5.58 17.37
CA ARG A 458 0.01 5.99 16.32
C ARG A 458 0.51 7.43 16.44
N CYS A 459 -0.35 8.34 16.87
CA CYS A 459 -0.10 9.78 16.79
C CYS A 459 0.10 10.44 18.15
N ALA A 460 -0.15 9.77 19.28
CA ALA A 460 0.02 10.39 20.60
C ALA A 460 1.44 10.92 20.82
N ALA A 461 2.47 10.19 20.35
CA ALA A 461 3.88 10.61 20.43
C ALA A 461 4.15 11.99 19.80
N LEU A 462 3.38 12.40 18.79
CA LEU A 462 3.51 13.71 18.15
C LEU A 462 3.12 14.88 19.08
N PHE A 463 2.36 14.59 20.14
CA PHE A 463 1.99 15.58 21.16
C PHE A 463 3.02 15.69 22.30
N ARG A 464 4.05 14.84 22.37
CA ARG A 464 5.00 14.76 23.50
C ARG A 464 5.82 16.04 23.74
N GLY A 465 6.04 16.85 22.70
CA GLY A 465 6.84 18.08 22.80
C GLY A 465 6.29 19.07 23.84
N GLU A 466 7.17 19.70 24.64
CA GLU A 466 6.75 20.62 25.72
C GLU A 466 5.87 21.77 25.20
N GLY A 467 6.18 22.29 24.01
CA GLY A 467 5.36 23.30 23.33
C GLY A 467 3.97 22.77 22.95
N THR A 468 3.89 21.57 22.37
CA THR A 468 2.64 20.95 21.95
C THR A 468 1.75 20.60 23.15
N LEU A 469 2.33 20.11 24.26
CA LEU A 469 1.59 19.83 25.50
C LEU A 469 1.05 21.11 26.15
N ARG A 470 1.85 22.18 26.16
CA ARG A 470 1.41 23.50 26.65
C ARG A 470 0.25 24.02 25.79
N TRP A 471 0.36 23.91 24.47
CA TRP A 471 -0.69 24.30 23.53
C TRP A 471 -1.97 23.48 23.71
N LEU A 472 -1.85 22.15 23.85
CA LEU A 472 -2.96 21.24 24.13
C LEU A 472 -3.69 21.64 25.42
N HIS A 473 -2.93 21.90 26.49
CA HIS A 473 -3.48 22.34 27.77
C HIS A 473 -4.15 23.71 27.68
N ALA A 474 -3.54 24.64 26.95
CA ALA A 474 -4.07 25.99 26.79
C ALA A 474 -5.42 25.99 26.04
N CYS A 475 -5.53 25.22 24.96
CA CYS A 475 -6.80 25.05 24.24
C CYS A 475 -7.86 24.34 25.11
N ALA A 476 -7.48 23.29 25.86
CA ALA A 476 -8.39 22.61 26.77
C ALA A 476 -8.91 23.54 27.88
N GLY A 477 -8.03 24.32 28.51
CA GLY A 477 -8.40 25.29 29.54
C GLY A 477 -9.34 26.38 29.03
N ARG A 478 -9.05 26.94 27.85
CA ARG A 478 -9.94 27.93 27.20
C ARG A 478 -11.30 27.33 26.88
N LEU A 479 -11.34 26.14 26.30
CA LEU A 479 -12.59 25.47 25.91
C LEU A 479 -13.46 25.19 27.14
N THR A 480 -12.87 24.69 28.23
CA THR A 480 -13.58 24.47 29.49
C THR A 480 -14.17 25.76 30.06
N GLN A 481 -13.41 26.87 30.05
CA GLN A 481 -13.95 28.18 30.47
C GLN A 481 -15.14 28.64 29.60
N MET A 482 -15.09 28.38 28.29
CA MET A 482 -16.20 28.71 27.39
C MET A 482 -17.43 27.83 27.68
N CYS A 483 -17.24 26.53 27.92
CA CYS A 483 -18.34 25.61 28.23
C CYS A 483 -18.95 25.83 29.63
N GLU A 484 -18.21 26.39 30.59
CA GLU A 484 -18.72 26.75 31.93
C GLU A 484 -19.38 28.13 31.97
N SER A 485 -19.16 28.96 30.95
CA SER A 485 -19.75 30.29 30.85
C SER A 485 -21.23 30.22 30.50
N SER A 486 -22.09 30.80 31.34
CA SER A 486 -23.54 30.92 31.09
C SER A 486 -23.90 31.76 29.85
N LEU A 487 -22.93 32.45 29.25
CA LEU A 487 -23.12 33.20 28.01
C LEU A 487 -23.03 32.31 26.77
N PHE A 488 -22.31 31.20 26.85
CA PHE A 488 -21.88 30.40 25.68
C PHE A 488 -22.28 28.93 25.77
N ASP A 489 -22.62 28.44 26.96
CA ASP A 489 -22.94 27.05 27.24
C ASP A 489 -24.08 26.50 26.36
N GLN A 490 -25.15 27.27 26.17
CA GLN A 490 -26.31 26.90 25.37
C GLN A 490 -25.97 26.78 23.88
N GLU A 491 -25.21 27.73 23.34
CA GLU A 491 -24.82 27.74 21.93
C GLU A 491 -23.89 26.56 21.61
N LEU A 492 -22.88 26.33 22.46
CA LEU A 492 -21.97 25.20 22.33
C LEU A 492 -22.70 23.85 22.49
N MET A 493 -23.64 23.74 23.44
CA MET A 493 -24.47 22.54 23.57
C MET A 493 -25.34 22.30 22.34
N GLN A 494 -25.95 23.34 21.79
CA GLN A 494 -26.78 23.24 20.60
C GLN A 494 -25.96 22.83 19.38
N ALA A 495 -24.76 23.38 19.22
CA ALA A 495 -23.84 22.98 18.14
C ALA A 495 -23.44 21.50 18.26
N ARG A 496 -23.11 21.01 19.47
CA ARG A 496 -22.82 19.59 19.70
C ARG A 496 -24.03 18.69 19.46
N LYS A 497 -25.23 19.15 19.80
CA LYS A 497 -26.48 18.42 19.52
C LYS A 497 -26.70 18.30 18.02
N SER A 498 -26.63 19.41 17.30
CA SER A 498 -26.70 19.45 15.83
C SER A 498 -25.67 18.50 15.22
N TRP A 499 -24.45 18.49 15.75
CA TRP A 499 -23.42 17.59 15.27
C TRP A 499 -23.71 16.12 15.52
N SER A 500 -24.27 15.78 16.68
CA SER A 500 -24.59 14.40 17.01
C SER A 500 -25.66 13.77 16.10
N GLU A 501 -26.48 14.60 15.46
CA GLU A 501 -27.62 14.24 14.62
C GLU A 501 -27.33 14.41 13.11
N ALA A 502 -26.15 14.94 12.76
CA ALA A 502 -25.82 15.26 11.37
C ALA A 502 -25.49 14.02 10.54
N GLU A 503 -25.70 14.11 9.23
CA GLU A 503 -25.21 13.10 8.29
C GLU A 503 -23.76 13.43 7.93
N LEU A 504 -22.84 12.49 8.23
CA LEU A 504 -21.43 12.64 7.91
C LEU A 504 -21.18 12.14 6.48
N GLY A 505 -20.45 12.91 5.66
CA GLY A 505 -20.29 12.69 4.21
C GLY A 505 -19.49 11.46 3.78
N ILE A 506 -19.18 10.55 4.71
CA ILE A 506 -18.58 9.22 4.45
C ILE A 506 -19.59 8.11 4.72
N GLY A 507 -20.88 8.39 4.48
CA GLY A 507 -22.00 7.50 4.84
C GLY A 507 -21.83 6.06 4.36
N GLU A 508 -21.37 5.82 3.12
CA GLU A 508 -21.20 4.44 2.62
C GLU A 508 -20.03 3.71 3.29
N ALA A 509 -18.88 4.38 3.45
CA ALA A 509 -17.73 3.83 4.17
C ALA A 509 -18.07 3.55 5.64
N PHE A 510 -18.71 4.50 6.34
CA PHE A 510 -19.12 4.32 7.74
C PHE A 510 -20.19 3.25 7.91
N SER A 511 -21.17 3.19 7.00
CA SER A 511 -22.29 2.27 7.14
C SER A 511 -21.95 0.86 6.71
N LYS A 512 -20.85 0.63 5.98
CA LYS A 512 -20.52 -0.70 5.47
C LYS A 512 -19.12 -1.15 5.80
N ASP A 513 -18.10 -0.39 5.44
CA ASP A 513 -16.71 -0.81 5.57
C ASP A 513 -16.27 -0.76 7.04
N TYR A 514 -16.50 0.37 7.72
CA TYR A 514 -16.05 0.59 9.11
C TYR A 514 -16.88 -0.16 10.17
N GLN A 515 -17.93 -0.90 9.80
CA GLN A 515 -18.70 -1.68 10.78
C GLN A 515 -17.84 -2.74 11.49
N GLU A 516 -16.86 -3.28 10.77
CA GLU A 516 -15.98 -4.36 11.23
C GLU A 516 -14.55 -3.84 11.54
N PHE A 517 -14.35 -2.53 11.53
CA PHE A 517 -13.05 -1.91 11.84
C PHE A 517 -12.54 -2.35 13.22
N ASN A 518 -11.25 -2.69 13.27
CA ASN A 518 -10.55 -3.11 14.48
C ASN A 518 -9.26 -2.29 14.68
N THR A 519 -8.96 -1.91 15.93
CA THR A 519 -7.74 -1.16 16.25
C THR A 519 -6.46 -1.95 15.96
N LEU A 520 -6.52 -3.29 16.02
CA LEU A 520 -5.41 -4.18 15.66
C LEU A 520 -4.93 -4.02 14.21
N GLU A 521 -5.73 -3.40 13.34
CA GLU A 521 -5.32 -3.06 11.96
C GLU A 521 -4.19 -2.02 11.91
N VAL A 522 -4.10 -1.15 12.93
CA VAL A 522 -3.10 -0.09 13.01
C VAL A 522 -1.99 -0.37 14.02
N GLU A 523 -2.18 -1.35 14.90
CA GLU A 523 -1.22 -1.76 15.92
C GLU A 523 -0.12 -2.66 15.34
N GLY A 524 0.80 -3.13 16.20
CA GLY A 524 1.94 -3.96 15.78
C GLY A 524 1.53 -5.26 15.07
N GLU A 525 0.39 -5.84 15.45
CA GLU A 525 -0.12 -7.08 14.86
C GLU A 525 -0.52 -6.94 13.38
N ARG A 526 -0.99 -5.75 12.98
CA ARG A 526 -1.48 -5.42 11.62
C ARG A 526 -2.43 -6.48 11.11
N LYS A 527 -3.52 -6.65 11.86
CA LYS A 527 -4.59 -7.52 11.43
C LYS A 527 -5.17 -6.98 10.11
N PRO A 528 -5.36 -7.79 9.06
CA PRO A 528 -5.98 -7.31 7.84
C PRO A 528 -7.46 -6.95 8.06
N PRO A 529 -7.99 -5.93 7.34
CA PRO A 529 -9.41 -5.62 7.33
C PRO A 529 -10.29 -6.86 7.06
N ALA A 530 -11.46 -6.93 7.69
CA ALA A 530 -12.35 -8.09 7.60
C ALA A 530 -12.71 -8.55 6.17
N PRO A 531 -12.93 -7.65 5.17
CA PRO A 531 -13.13 -8.07 3.79
C PRO A 531 -11.92 -8.82 3.21
N LEU A 532 -10.70 -8.41 3.56
CA LEU A 532 -9.47 -9.09 3.15
C LEU A 532 -9.32 -10.44 3.86
N GLU A 533 -9.68 -10.55 5.13
CA GLU A 533 -9.68 -11.84 5.84
C GLU A 533 -10.62 -12.85 5.20
N ARG A 534 -11.85 -12.42 4.86
CA ARG A 534 -12.82 -13.28 4.19
C ARG A 534 -12.32 -13.70 2.80
N ALA A 535 -11.79 -12.76 2.03
CA ALA A 535 -11.20 -13.08 0.74
C ALA A 535 -10.01 -14.04 0.87
N PHE A 536 -9.12 -13.80 1.84
CA PHE A 536 -7.98 -14.66 2.14
C PHE A 536 -8.43 -16.09 2.48
N ASN A 537 -9.42 -16.23 3.36
CA ASN A 537 -10.00 -17.54 3.70
C ASN A 537 -10.62 -18.22 2.47
N SER A 538 -11.24 -17.45 1.58
CA SER A 538 -11.75 -17.96 0.30
C SER A 538 -10.63 -18.49 -0.61
N TRP A 539 -9.46 -17.85 -0.64
CA TRP A 539 -8.31 -18.31 -1.45
C TRP A 539 -7.68 -19.59 -0.90
N VAL A 540 -7.57 -19.69 0.42
CA VAL A 540 -6.94 -20.83 1.12
C VAL A 540 -7.88 -22.04 1.21
N GLY A 541 -9.07 -21.98 0.62
CA GLY A 541 -10.03 -23.10 0.57
C GLY A 541 -10.95 -23.21 1.80
N GLY A 542 -10.95 -22.19 2.66
CA GLY A 542 -11.84 -22.07 3.81
C GLY A 542 -13.19 -21.45 3.44
N SER A 543 -14.08 -22.22 2.78
CA SER A 543 -15.49 -21.89 2.85
C SER A 543 -16.00 -22.22 4.26
N GLN A 544 -15.89 -21.28 5.20
CA GLN A 544 -16.90 -21.23 6.26
C GLN A 544 -18.19 -20.78 5.57
N ALA A 545 -19.22 -21.63 5.63
CA ALA A 545 -20.58 -21.21 5.34
C ALA A 545 -20.89 -19.91 6.12
N PRO A 546 -21.74 -19.01 5.61
CA PRO A 546 -22.06 -17.75 6.27
C PRO A 546 -22.40 -18.03 7.73
N SER A 547 -21.74 -17.32 8.65
CA SER A 547 -22.03 -17.41 10.08
C SER A 547 -23.54 -17.31 10.28
N PRO A 548 -24.22 -18.33 10.82
CA PRO A 548 -25.59 -18.12 11.26
C PRO A 548 -25.54 -17.09 12.39
N GLY A 549 -26.51 -16.17 12.40
CA GLY A 549 -26.61 -15.11 13.40
C GLY A 549 -26.52 -15.63 14.85
N PRO A 550 -26.50 -14.73 15.85
CA PRO A 550 -26.11 -15.04 17.22
C PRO A 550 -27.00 -16.13 17.82
N GLY A 551 -26.51 -17.35 17.77
CA GLY A 551 -27.08 -18.57 18.31
C GLY A 551 -25.95 -19.45 18.84
N PRO A 552 -26.21 -20.33 19.81
CA PRO A 552 -25.16 -21.02 20.53
C PRO A 552 -24.39 -21.96 19.60
N ALA A 553 -23.06 -21.85 19.62
CA ALA A 553 -22.15 -22.66 18.84
C ALA A 553 -22.35 -24.15 19.11
N VAL A 554 -22.71 -24.91 18.08
CA VAL A 554 -22.60 -26.37 18.09
C VAL A 554 -21.21 -26.71 17.55
N PRO A 555 -20.39 -27.50 18.26
CA PRO A 555 -19.09 -27.92 17.74
C PRO A 555 -19.28 -28.87 16.57
N ASP A 556 -18.59 -28.61 15.45
CA ASP A 556 -18.54 -29.52 14.31
C ASP A 556 -18.10 -30.92 14.76
N SER A 557 -18.86 -31.95 14.38
CA SER A 557 -18.60 -33.35 14.73
C SER A 557 -17.24 -33.81 14.20
N GLU A 558 -16.49 -34.60 15.00
CA GLU A 558 -15.19 -35.19 14.62
C GLU A 558 -15.26 -35.97 13.29
N GLU A 559 -16.43 -36.52 12.98
CA GLU A 559 -16.69 -37.26 11.74
C GLU A 559 -16.68 -36.34 10.50
N ALA A 560 -17.19 -35.12 10.64
CA ALA A 560 -17.16 -34.12 9.56
C ALA A 560 -15.72 -33.62 9.30
N GLN A 561 -14.90 -33.52 10.34
CA GLN A 561 -13.49 -33.16 10.23
C GLN A 561 -12.68 -34.29 9.54
N LEU A 562 -12.94 -35.55 9.91
CA LEU A 562 -12.32 -36.73 9.28
C LEU A 562 -12.70 -36.89 7.80
N GLN A 563 -13.97 -36.69 7.46
CA GLN A 563 -14.43 -36.75 6.06
C GLN A 563 -13.88 -35.61 5.20
N ARG A 564 -13.57 -34.47 5.81
CA ARG A 564 -12.88 -33.36 5.13
C ARG A 564 -11.40 -33.71 4.91
N ALA A 565 -10.71 -34.24 5.93
CA ALA A 565 -9.32 -34.68 5.82
C ALA A 565 -9.11 -35.77 4.75
N LEU A 566 -10.04 -36.73 4.64
CA LEU A 566 -10.02 -37.77 3.60
C LEU A 566 -10.14 -37.20 2.18
N ARG A 567 -11.11 -36.30 1.96
CA ARG A 567 -11.28 -35.65 0.65
C ARG A 567 -10.06 -34.80 0.25
N LEU A 568 -9.38 -34.19 1.22
CA LEU A 568 -8.14 -33.44 0.98
C LEU A 568 -6.98 -34.37 0.63
N SER A 569 -6.86 -35.52 1.30
CA SER A 569 -5.86 -36.53 0.98
C SER A 569 -6.03 -37.09 -0.44
N GLU A 570 -7.28 -37.30 -0.87
CA GLU A 570 -7.60 -37.75 -2.23
C GLU A 570 -7.24 -36.69 -3.27
N ALA A 571 -7.62 -35.43 -3.02
CA ALA A 571 -7.28 -34.32 -3.92
C ALA A 571 -5.75 -34.13 -4.07
N LEU A 572 -4.98 -34.32 -2.99
CA LEU A 572 -3.52 -34.23 -3.01
C LEU A 572 -2.89 -35.39 -3.78
N ALA A 573 -3.42 -36.61 -3.62
CA ALA A 573 -2.98 -37.76 -4.41
C ALA A 573 -3.21 -37.52 -5.90
N GLU A 574 -4.40 -37.04 -6.28
CA GLU A 574 -4.72 -36.69 -7.67
C GLU A 574 -3.82 -35.59 -8.22
N ALA A 575 -3.54 -34.54 -7.44
CA ALA A 575 -2.64 -33.46 -7.86
C ALA A 575 -1.20 -33.96 -8.06
N SER A 576 -0.70 -34.82 -7.17
CA SER A 576 0.63 -35.42 -7.28
C SER A 576 0.77 -36.33 -8.50
N GLU A 577 -0.27 -37.11 -8.81
CA GLU A 577 -0.30 -37.98 -9.98
C GLU A 577 -0.34 -37.17 -11.28
N ARG A 578 -1.09 -36.07 -11.31
CA ARG A 578 -1.09 -35.14 -12.45
C ARG A 578 0.28 -34.52 -12.69
N ARG A 579 1.00 -34.07 -11.64
CA ARG A 579 2.36 -33.53 -11.79
C ARG A 579 3.31 -34.57 -12.37
N ARG A 580 3.27 -35.79 -11.84
CA ARG A 580 4.10 -36.89 -12.33
C ARG A 580 3.83 -37.19 -13.82
N LEU A 581 2.57 -37.17 -14.25
CA LEU A 581 2.21 -37.38 -15.66
C LEU A 581 2.70 -36.25 -16.57
N VAL A 582 2.76 -35.01 -16.08
CA VAL A 582 3.34 -33.88 -16.83
C VAL A 582 4.85 -34.03 -16.92
N GLU A 583 5.53 -34.39 -15.82
CA GLU A 583 6.97 -34.65 -15.82
C GLU A 583 7.37 -35.79 -16.77
N GLU A 584 6.58 -36.88 -16.81
CA GLU A 584 6.79 -37.99 -17.75
C GLU A 584 6.61 -37.52 -19.21
N GLN A 585 5.58 -36.71 -19.51
CA GLN A 585 5.36 -36.15 -20.85
C GLN A 585 6.48 -35.18 -21.28
N ASP A 586 6.94 -34.32 -20.37
CA ASP A 586 8.05 -33.40 -20.65
C ASP A 586 9.36 -34.15 -20.88
N ALA A 587 9.62 -35.22 -20.12
CA ALA A 587 10.78 -36.09 -20.32
C ALA A 587 10.73 -36.80 -21.68
N GLU A 588 9.56 -37.31 -22.09
CA GLU A 588 9.36 -37.90 -23.42
C GLU A 588 9.56 -36.88 -24.54
N PHE A 589 9.03 -35.66 -24.37
CA PHE A 589 9.21 -34.59 -25.34
C PHE A 589 10.68 -34.16 -25.49
N GLN A 590 11.40 -34.04 -24.38
CA GLN A 590 12.84 -33.75 -24.38
C GLN A 590 13.65 -34.89 -25.03
N ALA A 591 13.28 -36.15 -24.78
CA ALA A 591 13.90 -37.28 -25.43
C ALA A 591 13.66 -37.29 -26.96
N SER A 592 12.45 -36.92 -27.40
CA SER A 592 12.13 -36.76 -28.83
C SER A 592 12.97 -35.65 -29.47
N LEU A 593 13.04 -34.48 -28.82
CA LEU A 593 13.87 -33.36 -29.27
C LEU A 593 15.35 -33.71 -29.36
N ALA A 594 15.87 -34.47 -28.38
CA ALA A 594 17.23 -34.96 -28.39
C ALA A 594 17.47 -35.96 -29.53
N ALA A 595 16.51 -36.85 -29.81
CA ALA A 595 16.57 -37.81 -30.91
C ALA A 595 16.50 -37.14 -32.28
N ASP A 596 15.70 -36.08 -32.43
CA ASP A 596 15.61 -35.30 -33.66
C ASP A 596 16.89 -34.48 -33.88
N ARG A 597 17.45 -33.85 -32.84
CA ARG A 597 18.77 -33.20 -32.90
C ARG A 597 19.91 -34.19 -33.20
N ALA A 598 19.83 -35.41 -32.70
CA ALA A 598 20.80 -36.46 -33.03
C ALA A 598 20.70 -36.87 -34.50
N ARG A 599 19.48 -36.97 -35.06
CA ARG A 599 19.28 -37.19 -36.50
C ARG A 599 19.78 -36.03 -37.36
N GLU A 600 19.60 -34.79 -36.92
CA GLU A 600 20.17 -33.61 -37.58
C GLU A 600 21.71 -33.60 -37.48
N ALA A 601 22.28 -34.08 -36.37
CA ALA A 601 23.73 -34.17 -36.16
C ALA A 601 24.39 -35.35 -36.90
N GLU A 602 23.65 -36.42 -37.19
CA GLU A 602 24.12 -37.56 -37.98
C GLU A 602 24.17 -37.28 -39.49
N GLY A 603 23.72 -36.10 -39.94
CA GLY A 603 23.95 -35.58 -41.29
C GLY A 603 23.12 -36.28 -42.38
N GLU A 604 22.54 -35.46 -43.26
CA GLU A 604 22.13 -35.92 -44.59
C GLU A 604 23.34 -36.57 -45.29
N PRO A 605 23.17 -37.66 -46.07
CA PRO A 605 24.29 -38.28 -46.76
C PRO A 605 25.01 -37.23 -47.61
N GLU A 606 26.31 -37.06 -47.34
CA GLU A 606 27.20 -36.14 -48.06
C GLU A 606 26.92 -36.22 -49.56
N ALA A 607 26.62 -35.08 -50.19
CA ALA A 607 26.62 -34.97 -51.64
C ALA A 607 28.00 -35.43 -52.13
N GLN A 608 28.06 -36.64 -52.69
CA GLN A 608 29.29 -37.20 -53.23
C GLN A 608 29.79 -36.26 -54.31
N ASP A 609 30.94 -35.65 -54.05
CA ASP A 609 31.65 -34.79 -54.99
C ASP A 609 31.87 -35.59 -56.27
N VAL A 610 31.22 -35.18 -57.36
CA VAL A 610 31.23 -35.91 -58.63
C VAL A 610 32.67 -36.08 -59.08
N SER A 611 33.15 -37.33 -59.16
CA SER A 611 34.54 -37.58 -59.52
C SER A 611 34.83 -36.98 -60.91
N ALA A 612 35.85 -36.12 -60.99
CA ALA A 612 36.23 -35.47 -62.25
C ALA A 612 36.54 -36.48 -63.38
N GLY A 613 36.91 -37.72 -63.03
CA GLY A 613 37.12 -38.82 -63.96
C GLY A 613 35.83 -39.34 -64.60
N ALA A 614 34.72 -39.36 -63.86
CA ALA A 614 33.41 -39.78 -64.38
C ALA A 614 32.84 -38.76 -65.38
N VAL A 615 33.03 -37.46 -65.10
CA VAL A 615 32.64 -36.37 -66.03
C VAL A 615 33.46 -36.48 -67.33
N ALA A 616 34.76 -36.72 -67.23
CA ALA A 616 35.63 -36.88 -68.40
C ALA A 616 35.27 -38.11 -69.25
N GLN A 617 34.77 -39.19 -68.64
CA GLN A 617 34.27 -40.37 -69.38
C GLN A 617 33.00 -40.05 -70.19
N LEU A 618 32.06 -39.29 -69.63
CA LEU A 618 30.84 -38.87 -70.34
C LEU A 618 31.14 -37.85 -71.44
N GLU A 619 32.08 -36.93 -71.21
CA GLU A 619 32.57 -36.01 -72.25
C GLU A 619 33.23 -36.78 -73.41
N ALA A 620 34.02 -37.82 -73.12
CA ALA A 620 34.62 -38.68 -74.14
C ALA A 620 33.57 -39.49 -74.93
N MET A 621 32.40 -39.75 -74.34
CA MET A 621 31.24 -40.34 -75.03
C MET A 621 30.42 -39.33 -75.86
N GLY A 622 30.79 -38.04 -75.83
CA GLY A 622 30.18 -36.99 -76.67
C GLY A 622 29.08 -36.18 -75.98
N PHE A 623 28.87 -36.35 -74.67
CA PHE A 623 27.87 -35.57 -73.93
C PHE A 623 28.45 -34.22 -73.46
N PRO A 624 27.67 -33.13 -73.51
CA PRO A 624 28.12 -31.82 -73.03
C PRO A 624 28.36 -31.84 -71.51
N LYS A 625 29.45 -31.20 -71.08
CA LYS A 625 29.94 -31.19 -69.70
C LYS A 625 28.88 -30.91 -68.64
N ASP A 626 28.07 -29.88 -68.88
CA ASP A 626 27.07 -29.41 -67.93
C ASP A 626 25.96 -30.46 -67.73
N ALA A 627 25.55 -31.13 -68.82
CA ALA A 627 24.58 -32.22 -68.76
C ALA A 627 25.16 -33.48 -68.12
N ALA A 628 26.44 -33.79 -68.40
CA ALA A 628 27.15 -34.90 -67.78
C ALA A 628 27.28 -34.73 -66.25
N GLN A 629 27.61 -33.51 -65.79
CA GLN A 629 27.70 -33.19 -64.37
C GLN A 629 26.33 -33.31 -63.69
N GLN A 630 25.28 -32.79 -64.31
CA GLN A 630 23.93 -32.84 -63.74
C GLN A 630 23.36 -34.28 -63.72
N ALA A 631 23.61 -35.07 -64.77
CA ALA A 631 23.22 -36.48 -64.82
C ALA A 631 23.98 -37.32 -63.77
N LEU A 632 25.27 -37.06 -63.56
CA LEU A 632 26.07 -37.71 -62.51
C LEU A 632 25.63 -37.32 -61.09
N GLN A 633 25.23 -36.07 -60.88
CA GLN A 633 24.65 -35.62 -59.60
C GLN A 633 23.33 -36.35 -59.32
N ASN A 634 22.48 -36.49 -60.34
CA ASN A 634 21.19 -37.17 -60.21
C ASN A 634 21.34 -38.69 -60.05
N ALA A 635 22.39 -39.28 -60.65
CA ALA A 635 22.70 -40.71 -60.57
C ALA A 635 23.62 -41.08 -59.39
N GLY A 636 23.88 -40.15 -58.44
CA GLY A 636 24.72 -40.42 -57.27
C GLY A 636 26.14 -40.88 -57.62
N GLY A 637 26.70 -40.44 -58.75
CA GLY A 637 28.05 -40.79 -59.19
C GLY A 637 28.19 -42.05 -60.06
N ASP A 638 27.11 -42.79 -60.36
CA ASP A 638 27.15 -43.94 -61.27
C ASP A 638 27.11 -43.51 -62.75
N VAL A 639 28.14 -43.88 -63.51
CA VAL A 639 28.28 -43.53 -64.94
C VAL A 639 27.26 -44.27 -65.81
N ALA A 640 26.90 -45.51 -65.49
CA ALA A 640 25.97 -46.30 -66.31
C ALA A 640 24.54 -45.75 -66.22
N GLU A 641 24.13 -45.36 -65.02
CA GLU A 641 22.84 -44.75 -64.76
C GLU A 641 22.78 -43.31 -65.32
N ALA A 642 23.88 -42.55 -65.23
CA ALA A 642 23.99 -41.24 -65.88
C ALA A 642 23.88 -41.33 -67.43
N VAL A 643 24.47 -42.34 -68.06
CA VAL A 643 24.29 -42.57 -69.52
C VAL A 643 22.83 -42.89 -69.86
N SER A 644 22.16 -43.70 -69.03
CA SER A 644 20.73 -44.00 -69.20
C SER A 644 19.88 -42.73 -69.15
N LEU A 645 20.15 -41.83 -68.20
CA LEU A 645 19.47 -40.54 -68.06
C LEU A 645 19.76 -39.55 -69.21
N LEU A 646 20.90 -39.68 -69.88
CA LEU A 646 21.28 -38.83 -71.02
C LEU A 646 20.82 -39.36 -72.38
N THR A 647 20.45 -40.64 -72.45
CA THR A 647 20.03 -41.32 -73.69
C THR A 647 18.54 -41.66 -73.75
N GLY A 648 17.85 -41.67 -72.60
CA GLY A 648 16.38 -41.64 -72.51
C GLY A 648 15.85 -40.22 -72.56
#